data_AF-A0A7C2KLK8-F1
#
_entry.id   AF-A0A7C2KLK8-F1
#
_cell.length_a   1.000
_cell.length_b   1.000
_cell.length_c   1.000
_cell.angle_alpha   90.00
_cell.angle_beta   90.00
_cell.angle_gamma   90.00
#
_symmetry.space_group_name_H-M   'P 1'
#
loop_
_entity.id
_entity.type
_entity.pdbx_description
1 polymer ?
#
loop_
_entity_poly.entity_id
_entity_poly.type
_entity_poly.pdbx_seq_one_letter_code
_entity_poly.pdbx_strand_id
1 'polypeptide(L)'
;MTITRFPRMLALLIVMALIVGGLPVRSMYAAGFVVNSLGDTAMPTAGDGFCTLREAIASANNAGNGDCGPNSAADDTITFSVSGTITLAAVLPFIAGGAGALTIDGGGNIAISGGGSDQVLLINSDANLTLQRLTITNGYSLGFGGGIQNSGTLTVTNSVLSNNAAGFGAGIDNTGTLTITNSTFSNNAATTSGGGIYNAGTLTITNSSFSNNAATISGGGISNDTNGTLTITNNTLSNNMADYGAGIYNDTNGTLTITNSTLSNNIASNSGGGMYNSGTLTITNSTFSTNQTGAFDGGGIYNQGALTIANSTFSNNIATNGGGIYNANALTVTNSTFEGNTVSSSGGGIYNDTVGTLAITNSTFSNNGAPNGGGIGSTGTLTLNNTIIANSFGGDCRGSVASADHNLIENTGTNACNLTNGVNGNIIGQDPNLGTLAGTPAYFPLNTDSPAIDKGSNAICAAAPVNNQSQNGVTRPQDGNGDSSATCDIGSYELDVTPPTVTSITRADPNPTNAASVSFTVTFSEAVTGVDSNDFSLNPTGGVSGAGITGVSGAGSSYTVTVNTGTGSGTLGLTLVDNDSIVDVAGNPLAGLGAGNGNFTGESYTVDKGAPTVTAITRAGPNPTGAASVNFTVTFSEAVTGVDSGDFSLTTTDSLSGVGITGVSGSGSSYTVTVNTGTGSGTLRLDVPATATITDPSGNSLSSLPFTTGESYLVRSSFVYLPLVVKAP
;
A
#
# COMPACT_ATOMS: atom_id res chain seq x y z
N MET A 1 26.01 64.97 5.87
CA MET A 1 26.00 65.72 7.14
C MET A 1 25.35 64.81 8.17
N THR A 2 26.16 64.26 9.09
CA THR A 2 25.86 63.66 10.42
C THR A 2 24.69 62.66 10.56
N ILE A 3 24.87 61.34 10.71
CA ILE A 3 25.51 60.49 11.77
C ILE A 3 24.48 59.88 12.77
N THR A 4 24.42 58.53 12.78
CA THR A 4 24.06 57.56 13.88
C THR A 4 22.61 57.47 14.39
N ARG A 5 22.01 56.33 14.84
CA ARG A 5 22.46 55.02 15.40
C ARG A 5 21.22 54.06 15.48
N PHE A 6 21.40 52.75 15.31
CA PHE A 6 20.55 51.65 15.88
C PHE A 6 21.02 51.34 17.33
N PRO A 7 20.44 50.44 18.19
CA PRO A 7 19.21 49.59 18.16
C PRO A 7 18.45 49.47 19.54
N ARG A 8 17.32 48.71 19.63
CA ARG A 8 17.02 47.60 20.61
C ARG A 8 15.53 47.39 21.02
N MET A 9 15.17 46.09 21.01
CA MET A 9 14.05 45.36 21.60
C MET A 9 13.64 45.74 23.04
N LEU A 10 12.34 45.67 23.37
CA LEU A 10 11.68 44.64 24.24
C LEU A 10 10.54 45.20 25.13
N ALA A 11 9.33 44.65 24.94
CA ALA A 11 8.19 44.43 25.85
C ALA A 11 7.60 45.56 26.74
N LEU A 12 6.29 45.82 26.65
CA LEU A 12 5.25 45.19 27.50
C LEU A 12 3.83 45.79 27.25
N LEU A 13 2.90 44.87 26.97
CA LEU A 13 1.44 44.82 27.18
C LEU A 13 0.64 45.99 27.82
N ILE A 14 -0.60 46.11 27.31
CA ILE A 14 -1.89 46.52 27.95
C ILE A 14 -2.43 47.94 27.63
N VAL A 15 -3.41 47.90 26.71
CA VAL A 15 -4.70 48.63 26.68
C VAL A 15 -4.66 50.15 26.59
N MET A 16 -4.93 50.65 25.38
CA MET A 16 -6.01 51.62 25.21
C MET A 16 -6.69 51.42 23.84
N ALA A 17 -7.81 50.70 23.89
CA ALA A 17 -8.80 50.67 22.83
C ALA A 17 -9.33 52.09 22.60
N LEU A 18 -9.38 52.51 21.34
CA LEU A 18 -10.53 53.13 20.68
C LEU A 18 -10.06 53.59 19.29
N ILE A 19 -10.91 53.41 18.28
CA ILE A 19 -10.76 53.82 16.87
C ILE A 19 -10.17 52.72 15.95
N VAL A 20 -10.90 51.61 15.83
CA VAL A 20 -11.26 51.06 14.51
C VAL A 20 -12.75 50.82 14.56
N GLY A 21 -13.51 51.59 13.76
CA GLY A 21 -14.95 51.43 13.64
C GLY A 21 -15.29 50.11 12.95
N GLY A 22 -16.11 49.30 13.62
CA GLY A 22 -17.29 48.70 13.01
C GLY A 22 -17.13 47.65 11.90
N LEU A 23 -16.07 46.84 11.89
CA LEU A 23 -16.14 45.56 11.19
C LEU A 23 -16.56 44.47 12.20
N PRO A 24 -17.66 43.73 11.97
CA PRO A 24 -18.02 42.61 12.83
C PRO A 24 -16.90 41.58 12.72
N VAL A 25 -16.16 41.36 13.81
CA VAL A 25 -15.26 40.22 13.94
C VAL A 25 -16.16 38.99 14.03
N ARG A 26 -16.33 38.27 12.92
CA ARG A 26 -17.03 36.98 12.93
C ARG A 26 -16.23 36.01 13.79
N SER A 27 -16.91 35.24 14.64
CA SER A 27 -16.26 34.17 15.39
C SER A 27 -15.73 33.13 14.42
N MET A 28 -14.44 32.79 14.54
CA MET A 28 -13.72 31.83 13.70
C MET A 28 -13.61 30.50 14.47
N TYR A 29 -14.75 29.93 14.86
CA TYR A 29 -14.83 28.63 15.53
C TYR A 29 -15.73 27.73 14.69
N ALA A 30 -15.30 26.48 14.48
CA ALA A 30 -16.12 25.43 13.88
C ALA A 30 -17.44 25.30 14.65
N ALA A 31 -18.58 25.40 13.97
CA ALA A 31 -19.89 25.20 14.57
C ALA A 31 -20.31 23.72 14.46
N GLY A 32 -20.75 23.16 15.59
CA GLY A 32 -21.41 21.86 15.65
C GLY A 32 -22.93 22.05 15.70
N PHE A 33 -23.62 21.75 14.62
CA PHE A 33 -25.08 21.80 14.54
C PHE A 33 -25.67 20.42 14.87
N VAL A 34 -26.66 20.38 15.77
CA VAL A 34 -27.35 19.13 16.14
C VAL A 34 -28.81 19.23 15.72
N VAL A 35 -29.14 18.55 14.63
CA VAL A 35 -30.52 18.43 14.13
C VAL A 35 -31.32 17.56 15.09
N ASN A 36 -32.40 18.11 15.63
CA ASN A 36 -33.24 17.48 16.65
C ASN A 36 -34.68 17.25 16.18
N SER A 37 -34.96 17.50 14.91
CA SER A 37 -36.28 17.31 14.30
C SER A 37 -36.15 16.60 12.95
N LEU A 38 -37.12 15.72 12.65
CA LEU A 38 -37.28 15.11 11.33
C LEU A 38 -38.17 15.94 10.40
N GLY A 39 -38.79 17.01 10.92
CA GLY A 39 -39.64 17.90 10.14
C GLY A 39 -38.83 18.73 9.16
N ASP A 40 -39.42 18.98 7.99
CA ASP A 40 -38.95 19.97 7.03
C ASP A 40 -40.13 20.84 6.59
N THR A 41 -39.94 22.16 6.65
CA THR A 41 -40.86 23.17 6.11
C THR A 41 -40.20 23.85 4.93
N ALA A 42 -40.99 24.36 3.98
CA ALA A 42 -40.43 24.98 2.76
C ALA A 42 -39.49 26.18 3.04
N MET A 43 -39.56 26.79 4.23
CA MET A 43 -38.68 27.86 4.69
C MET A 43 -38.24 27.60 6.14
N PRO A 44 -37.04 28.07 6.56
CA PRO A 44 -36.60 28.06 7.97
C PRO A 44 -37.61 28.75 8.90
N THR A 45 -37.88 28.19 10.09
CA THR A 45 -38.84 28.71 11.06
C THR A 45 -38.18 29.01 12.39
N ALA A 46 -37.51 30.17 12.47
CA ALA A 46 -36.85 30.60 13.70
C ALA A 46 -37.83 30.74 14.90
N GLY A 47 -37.39 30.29 16.07
CA GLY A 47 -38.06 30.47 17.35
C GLY A 47 -39.12 29.41 17.70
N ASP A 48 -39.17 28.29 16.98
CA ASP A 48 -40.07 27.16 17.28
C ASP A 48 -39.43 26.09 18.19
N GLY A 49 -38.13 26.21 18.44
CA GLY A 49 -37.35 25.34 19.33
C GLY A 49 -36.80 24.08 18.65
N PHE A 50 -37.00 23.91 17.35
CA PHE A 50 -36.49 22.78 16.59
C PHE A 50 -35.36 23.23 15.66
N CYS A 51 -34.23 22.52 15.73
CA CYS A 51 -33.18 22.63 14.72
C CYS A 51 -33.45 21.57 13.64
N THR A 52 -33.99 22.00 12.51
CA THR A 52 -34.18 21.16 11.31
C THR A 52 -32.89 21.09 10.47
N LEU A 53 -32.80 20.11 9.56
CA LEU A 53 -31.67 20.03 8.62
C LEU A 53 -31.55 21.28 7.74
N ARG A 54 -32.68 21.82 7.28
CA ARG A 54 -32.74 23.06 6.48
C ARG A 54 -32.13 24.24 7.21
N GLU A 55 -32.46 24.39 8.49
CA GLU A 55 -31.91 25.46 9.34
C GLU A 55 -30.43 25.27 9.65
N ALA A 56 -30.00 24.02 9.87
CA ALA A 56 -28.59 23.72 10.09
C ALA A 56 -27.75 24.08 8.86
N ILE A 57 -28.22 23.73 7.66
CA ILE A 57 -27.57 24.12 6.39
C ILE A 57 -27.59 25.64 6.20
N ALA A 58 -28.71 26.32 6.47
CA ALA A 58 -28.79 27.78 6.36
C ALA A 58 -27.81 28.49 7.32
N SER A 59 -27.63 27.94 8.52
CA SER A 59 -26.68 28.44 9.52
C SER A 59 -25.23 28.24 9.07
N ALA A 60 -24.89 27.04 8.57
CA ALA A 60 -23.59 26.74 7.99
C ALA A 60 -23.28 27.65 6.78
N ASN A 61 -24.27 27.96 5.95
CA ASN A 61 -24.14 28.88 4.82
C ASN A 61 -23.98 30.36 5.21
N ASN A 62 -23.86 30.70 6.50
CA ASN A 62 -23.81 32.07 6.99
C ASN A 62 -25.04 32.95 6.64
N ALA A 63 -26.17 32.35 6.28
CA ALA A 63 -27.37 33.09 5.90
C ALA A 63 -28.16 33.62 7.12
N GLY A 64 -27.82 33.16 8.33
CA GLY A 64 -28.61 33.39 9.56
C GLY A 64 -29.99 32.74 9.46
N ASN A 65 -30.74 32.71 10.58
CA ASN A 65 -32.20 32.48 10.64
C ASN A 65 -32.66 31.06 11.03
N GLY A 66 -31.98 30.36 11.94
CA GLY A 66 -32.49 29.09 12.49
C GLY A 66 -32.19 28.89 13.98
N ASP A 67 -32.90 27.96 14.61
CA ASP A 67 -32.71 27.58 16.03
C ASP A 67 -31.46 26.70 16.26
N CYS A 68 -30.64 26.50 15.22
CA CYS A 68 -29.48 25.61 15.21
C CYS A 68 -28.18 26.19 15.80
N GLY A 69 -28.09 27.49 16.09
CA GLY A 69 -26.90 28.14 16.65
C GLY A 69 -26.30 29.24 15.75
N PRO A 70 -25.17 29.85 16.14
CA PRO A 70 -24.60 30.99 15.42
C PRO A 70 -23.90 30.58 14.11
N ASN A 71 -23.92 31.50 13.13
CA ASN A 71 -23.17 31.36 11.88
C ASN A 71 -21.65 31.23 12.13
N SER A 72 -20.96 30.43 11.32
CA SER A 72 -19.52 30.20 11.37
C SER A 72 -18.91 30.37 9.98
N ALA A 73 -17.67 30.86 9.92
CA ALA A 73 -16.87 30.92 8.69
C ALA A 73 -15.73 29.87 8.69
N ALA A 74 -15.78 28.92 9.62
CA ALA A 74 -14.87 27.80 9.76
C ALA A 74 -15.52 26.51 9.24
N ASP A 75 -14.80 25.40 9.27
CA ASP A 75 -15.37 24.10 8.90
C ASP A 75 -16.45 23.70 9.90
N ASP A 76 -17.64 23.35 9.41
CA ASP A 76 -18.83 23.08 10.21
C ASP A 76 -19.24 21.61 10.11
N THR A 77 -19.89 21.10 11.16
CA THR A 77 -20.41 19.72 11.19
C THR A 77 -21.86 19.69 11.63
N ILE A 78 -22.71 19.04 10.83
CA ILE A 78 -24.11 18.73 11.14
C ILE A 78 -24.20 17.27 11.60
N THR A 79 -24.77 17.06 12.78
CA THR A 79 -25.08 15.74 13.37
C THR A 79 -26.56 15.67 13.77
N PHE A 80 -27.05 14.50 14.18
CA PHE A 80 -28.46 14.29 14.49
C PHE A 80 -28.64 13.66 15.87
N SER A 81 -29.56 14.20 16.67
CA SER A 81 -30.02 13.58 17.92
C SER A 81 -31.28 12.73 17.73
N VAL A 82 -31.77 12.66 16.49
CA VAL A 82 -32.94 11.89 16.06
C VAL A 82 -32.53 10.80 15.07
N SER A 83 -33.45 9.89 14.78
CA SER A 83 -33.29 8.83 13.78
C SER A 83 -34.56 8.70 12.94
N GLY A 84 -34.43 8.48 11.64
CA GLY A 84 -35.56 8.30 10.73
C GLY A 84 -35.37 9.03 9.40
N THR A 85 -36.49 9.20 8.69
CA THR A 85 -36.50 9.87 7.38
C THR A 85 -36.95 11.32 7.53
N ILE A 86 -36.13 12.24 7.02
CA ILE A 86 -36.48 13.63 6.75
C ILE A 86 -37.05 13.69 5.34
N THR A 87 -38.35 13.88 5.21
CA THR A 87 -39.00 14.06 3.90
C THR A 87 -39.08 15.54 3.60
N LEU A 88 -38.49 15.95 2.48
CA LEU A 88 -38.40 17.35 2.10
C LEU A 88 -39.75 17.91 1.64
N ALA A 89 -40.05 19.14 2.07
CA ALA A 89 -41.17 19.93 1.58
C ALA A 89 -40.78 20.78 0.34
N ALA A 90 -39.48 20.96 0.13
CA ALA A 90 -38.86 21.61 -1.02
C ALA A 90 -37.37 21.20 -1.07
N VAL A 91 -36.67 21.43 -2.19
CA VAL A 91 -35.20 21.30 -2.25
C VAL A 91 -34.50 21.99 -1.08
N LEU A 92 -33.47 21.36 -0.49
CA LEU A 92 -32.69 21.96 0.59
C LEU A 92 -31.96 23.23 0.10
N PRO A 93 -31.60 24.16 1.01
CA PRO A 93 -30.76 25.29 0.64
C PRO A 93 -29.47 24.78 0.00
N PHE A 94 -29.03 25.42 -1.08
CA PHE A 94 -27.78 25.05 -1.75
C PHE A 94 -26.60 25.13 -0.78
N ILE A 95 -25.58 24.29 -0.93
CA ILE A 95 -24.34 24.43 -0.16
C ILE A 95 -23.52 25.56 -0.77
N ALA A 96 -23.26 26.60 0.02
CA ALA A 96 -22.59 27.81 -0.43
C ALA A 96 -21.06 27.68 -0.37
N GLY A 97 -20.37 28.28 -1.33
CA GLY A 97 -18.92 28.49 -1.25
C GLY A 97 -18.55 29.62 -0.29
N GLY A 98 -17.33 29.60 0.24
CA GLY A 98 -16.78 30.67 1.09
C GLY A 98 -17.24 30.65 2.56
N ALA A 99 -17.95 29.60 2.98
CA ALA A 99 -18.44 29.42 4.35
C ALA A 99 -17.63 28.42 5.20
N GLY A 100 -16.52 27.87 4.68
CA GLY A 100 -15.82 26.72 5.26
C GLY A 100 -16.30 25.39 4.66
N ALA A 101 -15.62 24.29 4.96
CA ALA A 101 -16.07 22.96 4.56
C ALA A 101 -17.23 22.48 5.44
N LEU A 102 -18.24 21.85 4.85
CA LEU A 102 -19.39 21.32 5.58
C LEU A 102 -19.32 19.79 5.64
N THR A 103 -19.49 19.23 6.84
CA THR A 103 -19.72 17.78 7.02
C THR A 103 -21.15 17.54 7.48
N ILE A 104 -21.88 16.64 6.82
CA ILE A 104 -23.18 16.13 7.27
C ILE A 104 -23.02 14.66 7.61
N ASP A 105 -23.16 14.35 8.90
CA ASP A 105 -22.98 13.00 9.42
C ASP A 105 -24.31 12.46 9.98
N GLY A 106 -24.93 11.55 9.24
CA GLY A 106 -26.23 10.97 9.59
C GLY A 106 -26.19 9.92 10.69
N GLY A 107 -25.01 9.57 11.23
CA GLY A 107 -24.94 8.61 12.33
C GLY A 107 -25.22 7.15 11.94
N GLY A 108 -25.56 6.88 10.67
CA GLY A 108 -26.09 5.61 10.16
C GLY A 108 -27.60 5.48 10.23
N ASN A 109 -28.31 6.48 10.77
CA ASN A 109 -29.73 6.37 11.16
C ASN A 109 -30.64 7.39 10.50
N ILE A 110 -30.12 8.16 9.53
CA ILE A 110 -30.82 9.25 8.87
C ILE A 110 -30.96 8.95 7.39
N ALA A 111 -32.18 9.08 6.89
CA ALA A 111 -32.47 9.20 5.47
C ALA A 111 -32.98 10.61 5.16
N ILE A 112 -32.50 11.21 4.08
CA ILE A 112 -32.98 12.47 3.53
C ILE A 112 -33.69 12.14 2.23
N SER A 113 -34.99 12.41 2.17
CA SER A 113 -35.88 11.97 1.12
C SER A 113 -36.49 13.14 0.36
N GLY A 114 -36.29 13.19 -0.97
CA GLY A 114 -36.93 14.18 -1.84
C GLY A 114 -38.44 13.95 -2.08
N GLY A 115 -39.02 12.91 -1.47
CA GLY A 115 -40.45 12.62 -1.55
C GLY A 115 -40.97 12.18 -2.93
N GLY A 116 -40.08 11.97 -3.89
CA GLY A 116 -40.41 11.71 -5.29
C GLY A 116 -40.77 12.98 -6.08
N SER A 117 -40.63 14.17 -5.49
CA SER A 117 -40.99 15.45 -6.10
C SER A 117 -39.83 16.43 -6.20
N ASP A 118 -38.88 16.35 -5.26
CA ASP A 118 -37.85 17.36 -5.09
C ASP A 118 -36.45 16.78 -5.23
N GLN A 119 -35.55 17.58 -5.79
CA GLN A 119 -34.11 17.32 -5.70
C GLN A 119 -33.68 17.43 -4.24
N VAL A 120 -32.74 16.59 -3.79
CA VAL A 120 -32.34 16.58 -2.38
C VAL A 120 -31.31 17.67 -2.07
N LEU A 121 -30.19 17.71 -2.80
CA LEU A 121 -29.08 18.63 -2.53
C LEU A 121 -28.50 19.27 -3.80
N LEU A 122 -28.06 20.52 -3.67
CA LEU A 122 -27.34 21.26 -4.71
C LEU A 122 -26.06 21.88 -4.12
N ILE A 123 -24.92 21.69 -4.80
CA ILE A 123 -23.59 22.11 -4.33
C ILE A 123 -22.97 23.06 -5.35
N ASN A 124 -22.69 24.30 -4.95
CA ASN A 124 -22.12 25.33 -5.84
C ASN A 124 -20.62 25.12 -6.12
N SER A 125 -20.10 25.80 -7.17
CA SER A 125 -18.75 25.62 -7.73
C SER A 125 -17.55 25.84 -6.81
N ASP A 126 -17.75 26.40 -5.62
CA ASP A 126 -16.70 26.66 -4.62
C ASP A 126 -17.02 26.07 -3.24
N ALA A 127 -18.05 25.22 -3.16
CA ALA A 127 -18.46 24.55 -1.93
C ALA A 127 -17.70 23.24 -1.73
N ASN A 128 -17.42 22.89 -0.47
CA ASN A 128 -16.87 21.60 -0.07
C ASN A 128 -17.84 20.92 0.89
N LEU A 129 -18.37 19.77 0.47
CA LEU A 129 -19.31 18.97 1.24
C LEU A 129 -18.77 17.56 1.47
N THR A 130 -18.80 17.11 2.71
CA THR A 130 -18.65 15.70 3.07
C THR A 130 -19.99 15.16 3.57
N LEU A 131 -20.50 14.12 2.92
CA LEU A 131 -21.65 13.33 3.35
C LEU A 131 -21.15 12.00 3.91
N GLN A 132 -21.56 11.66 5.14
CA GLN A 132 -21.21 10.38 5.71
C GLN A 132 -22.34 9.72 6.50
N ARG A 133 -22.39 8.38 6.43
CA ARG A 133 -23.28 7.52 7.23
C ARG A 133 -24.75 7.92 7.14
N LEU A 134 -25.25 8.17 5.93
CA LEU A 134 -26.64 8.54 5.71
C LEU A 134 -27.19 7.96 4.41
N THR A 135 -28.50 8.07 4.23
CA THR A 135 -29.20 7.70 3.00
C THR A 135 -29.76 8.95 2.29
N ILE A 136 -29.51 9.11 0.98
CA ILE A 136 -30.20 10.06 0.10
C ILE A 136 -31.16 9.25 -0.78
N THR A 137 -32.46 9.54 -0.70
CA THR A 137 -33.46 8.69 -1.38
C THR A 137 -34.61 9.46 -2.00
N ASN A 138 -35.29 8.87 -2.98
CA ASN A 138 -36.51 9.40 -3.59
C ASN A 138 -36.37 10.87 -4.05
N GLY A 139 -35.16 11.28 -4.43
CA GLY A 139 -34.93 12.57 -5.05
C GLY A 139 -35.46 12.59 -6.49
N TYR A 140 -36.02 13.71 -6.93
CA TYR A 140 -36.57 13.85 -8.28
C TYR A 140 -36.16 15.18 -8.94
N SER A 141 -35.69 15.12 -10.18
CA SER A 141 -35.41 16.30 -11.01
C SER A 141 -35.75 16.01 -12.46
N LEU A 142 -36.34 16.96 -13.19
CA LEU A 142 -36.52 16.80 -14.64
C LEU A 142 -35.21 16.95 -15.42
N GLY A 143 -34.20 17.59 -14.81
CA GLY A 143 -32.91 17.85 -15.42
C GLY A 143 -31.83 16.98 -14.79
N PHE A 144 -31.11 17.55 -13.84
CA PHE A 144 -29.86 17.00 -13.31
C PHE A 144 -30.02 16.60 -11.85
N GLY A 145 -29.35 15.53 -11.42
CA GLY A 145 -29.07 15.25 -10.02
C GLY A 145 -30.32 15.05 -9.18
N GLY A 146 -31.04 13.93 -9.34
CA GLY A 146 -32.26 13.67 -8.58
C GLY A 146 -31.99 13.66 -7.09
N GLY A 147 -30.98 12.90 -6.67
CA GLY A 147 -30.41 13.01 -5.33
C GLY A 147 -29.59 14.29 -5.19
N ILE A 148 -28.47 14.38 -5.89
CA ILE A 148 -27.50 15.48 -5.70
C ILE A 148 -27.07 16.05 -7.05
N GLN A 149 -27.04 17.38 -7.15
CA GLN A 149 -26.30 18.08 -8.19
C GLN A 149 -25.02 18.70 -7.62
N ASN A 150 -23.86 18.24 -8.11
CA ASN A 150 -22.55 18.69 -7.65
C ASN A 150 -21.80 19.50 -8.71
N SER A 151 -21.60 20.79 -8.44
CA SER A 151 -20.64 21.62 -9.18
C SER A 151 -19.38 21.95 -8.38
N GLY A 152 -19.35 21.65 -7.07
CA GLY A 152 -18.23 21.90 -6.17
C GLY A 152 -17.38 20.65 -5.89
N THR A 153 -16.90 20.52 -4.65
CA THR A 153 -16.20 19.33 -4.15
C THR A 153 -17.12 18.54 -3.23
N LEU A 154 -17.39 17.28 -3.58
CA LEU A 154 -18.23 16.37 -2.81
C LEU A 154 -17.47 15.10 -2.43
N THR A 155 -17.44 14.79 -1.15
CA THR A 155 -17.01 13.48 -0.63
C THR A 155 -18.21 12.73 -0.08
N VAL A 156 -18.41 11.49 -0.51
CA VAL A 156 -19.48 10.59 -0.03
C VAL A 156 -18.84 9.34 0.56
N THR A 157 -19.05 9.12 1.86
CA THR A 157 -18.44 7.99 2.58
C THR A 157 -19.46 7.19 3.37
N ASN A 158 -19.42 5.86 3.33
CA ASN A 158 -20.30 4.98 4.10
C ASN A 158 -21.79 5.34 3.96
N SER A 159 -22.24 5.74 2.76
CA SER A 159 -23.59 6.27 2.53
C SER A 159 -24.34 5.50 1.46
N VAL A 160 -25.65 5.66 1.42
CA VAL A 160 -26.54 5.02 0.43
C VAL A 160 -27.24 6.10 -0.40
N LEU A 161 -27.23 5.95 -1.71
CA LEU A 161 -28.02 6.76 -2.64
C LEU A 161 -28.97 5.85 -3.41
N SER A 162 -30.27 5.97 -3.16
CA SER A 162 -31.23 5.00 -3.70
C SER A 162 -32.56 5.58 -4.15
N ASN A 163 -33.19 4.93 -5.13
CA ASN A 163 -34.52 5.30 -5.62
C ASN A 163 -34.64 6.76 -6.09
N ASN A 164 -33.53 7.38 -6.51
CA ASN A 164 -33.55 8.74 -7.04
C ASN A 164 -33.82 8.69 -8.55
N ALA A 165 -34.46 9.74 -9.08
CA ALA A 165 -34.85 9.85 -10.47
C ALA A 165 -34.44 11.21 -11.07
N ALA A 166 -33.85 11.20 -12.28
CA ALA A 166 -33.51 12.43 -12.99
C ALA A 166 -33.54 12.28 -14.52
N GLY A 167 -33.30 13.37 -15.25
CA GLY A 167 -32.87 13.30 -16.64
C GLY A 167 -31.45 12.74 -16.76
N PHE A 168 -30.52 13.35 -16.02
CA PHE A 168 -29.11 12.99 -15.94
C PHE A 168 -28.68 12.81 -14.49
N GLY A 169 -27.91 11.74 -14.22
CA GLY A 169 -27.29 11.54 -12.91
C GLY A 169 -28.33 11.38 -11.82
N ALA A 170 -29.17 10.34 -11.89
CA ALA A 170 -30.32 10.24 -11.00
C ALA A 170 -29.92 10.17 -9.52
N GLY A 171 -28.88 9.39 -9.19
CA GLY A 171 -28.21 9.51 -7.90
C GLY A 171 -27.46 10.85 -7.78
N ILE A 172 -26.44 11.04 -8.63
CA ILE A 172 -25.63 12.27 -8.66
C ILE A 172 -25.35 12.74 -10.10
N ASP A 173 -25.55 14.03 -10.35
CA ASP A 173 -24.95 14.75 -11.47
C ASP A 173 -23.68 15.46 -11.01
N ASN A 174 -22.53 15.15 -11.60
CA ASN A 174 -21.23 15.69 -11.22
C ASN A 174 -20.59 16.50 -12.35
N THR A 175 -20.52 17.81 -12.16
CA THR A 175 -19.74 18.75 -12.99
C THR A 175 -18.48 19.26 -12.28
N GLY A 176 -18.37 19.01 -10.97
CA GLY A 176 -17.21 19.36 -10.14
C GLY A 176 -16.29 18.16 -9.84
N THR A 177 -15.84 18.07 -8.58
CA THR A 177 -15.03 16.94 -8.08
C THR A 177 -15.85 16.09 -7.13
N LEU A 178 -15.86 14.77 -7.36
CA LEU A 178 -16.59 13.80 -6.55
C LEU A 178 -15.68 12.65 -6.14
N THR A 179 -15.61 12.38 -4.83
CA THR A 179 -14.95 11.21 -4.26
C THR A 179 -15.97 10.35 -3.52
N ILE A 180 -16.01 9.06 -3.83
CA ILE A 180 -16.95 8.10 -3.25
C ILE A 180 -16.14 6.96 -2.61
N THR A 181 -16.45 6.64 -1.35
CA THR A 181 -15.81 5.53 -0.63
C THR A 181 -16.83 4.73 0.17
N ASN A 182 -16.72 3.40 0.13
CA ASN A 182 -17.55 2.49 0.94
C ASN A 182 -19.06 2.77 0.85
N SER A 183 -19.57 3.14 -0.34
CA SER A 183 -20.95 3.61 -0.49
C SER A 183 -21.72 2.78 -1.50
N THR A 184 -23.05 2.89 -1.45
CA THR A 184 -23.96 2.10 -2.31
C THR A 184 -24.87 3.00 -3.12
N PHE A 185 -24.94 2.77 -4.43
CA PHE A 185 -25.85 3.41 -5.36
C PHE A 185 -26.81 2.35 -5.90
N SER A 186 -28.11 2.45 -5.58
CA SER A 186 -29.05 1.41 -5.96
C SER A 186 -30.43 1.89 -6.39
N ASN A 187 -31.00 1.27 -7.42
CA ASN A 187 -32.36 1.57 -7.89
C ASN A 187 -32.56 3.02 -8.34
N ASN A 188 -31.49 3.71 -8.76
CA ASN A 188 -31.60 5.06 -9.30
C ASN A 188 -31.91 4.99 -10.80
N ALA A 189 -32.78 5.88 -11.29
CA ALA A 189 -33.33 5.82 -12.64
C ALA A 189 -33.21 7.15 -13.39
N ALA A 190 -32.43 7.17 -14.47
CA ALA A 190 -32.30 8.32 -15.35
C ALA A 190 -33.11 8.15 -16.64
N THR A 191 -33.84 9.18 -17.09
CA THR A 191 -34.54 9.15 -18.39
C THR A 191 -33.60 9.42 -19.56
N THR A 192 -32.34 9.76 -19.31
CA THR A 192 -31.31 9.95 -20.34
C THR A 192 -30.05 9.18 -20.00
N SER A 193 -29.18 9.68 -19.12
CA SER A 193 -27.88 9.04 -18.87
C SER A 193 -27.48 9.07 -17.40
N GLY A 194 -26.71 8.08 -16.97
CA GLY A 194 -26.18 8.01 -15.61
C GLY A 194 -27.26 7.72 -14.58
N GLY A 195 -27.78 6.49 -14.58
CA GLY A 195 -28.80 6.08 -13.60
C GLY A 195 -28.28 6.26 -12.17
N GLY A 196 -27.09 5.72 -11.87
CA GLY A 196 -26.38 6.05 -10.64
C GLY A 196 -25.77 7.45 -10.72
N ILE A 197 -24.83 7.65 -11.63
CA ILE A 197 -24.06 8.90 -11.75
C ILE A 197 -23.90 9.33 -13.21
N TYR A 198 -24.06 10.62 -13.47
CA TYR A 198 -23.58 11.28 -14.68
C TYR A 198 -22.38 12.15 -14.30
N ASN A 199 -21.23 11.93 -14.95
CA ASN A 199 -19.97 12.60 -14.65
C ASN A 199 -19.47 13.40 -15.86
N ALA A 200 -19.49 14.71 -15.74
CA ALA A 200 -18.84 15.66 -16.65
C ALA A 200 -17.63 16.37 -16.00
N GLY A 201 -17.28 16.01 -14.76
CA GLY A 201 -16.12 16.50 -14.02
C GLY A 201 -15.14 15.39 -13.65
N THR A 202 -14.57 15.46 -12.44
CA THR A 202 -13.65 14.44 -11.92
C THR A 202 -14.37 13.55 -10.91
N LEU A 203 -14.26 12.23 -11.08
CA LEU A 203 -14.88 11.22 -10.24
C LEU A 203 -13.88 10.13 -9.83
N THR A 204 -13.73 9.92 -8.53
CA THR A 204 -12.98 8.80 -7.95
C THR A 204 -13.90 7.95 -7.09
N ILE A 205 -13.89 6.64 -7.32
CA ILE A 205 -14.76 5.68 -6.62
C ILE A 205 -13.90 4.55 -6.05
N THR A 206 -14.04 4.27 -4.76
CA THR A 206 -13.32 3.19 -4.09
C THR A 206 -14.24 2.34 -3.21
N ASN A 207 -14.05 1.03 -3.23
CA ASN A 207 -14.73 0.08 -2.32
C ASN A 207 -16.27 0.24 -2.27
N SER A 208 -16.90 0.56 -3.39
CA SER A 208 -18.32 0.94 -3.47
C SER A 208 -19.10 0.03 -4.44
N SER A 209 -20.43 0.09 -4.35
CA SER A 209 -21.33 -0.74 -5.15
C SER A 209 -22.36 0.08 -5.94
N PHE A 210 -22.57 -0.28 -7.20
CA PHE A 210 -23.60 0.27 -8.08
C PHE A 210 -24.50 -0.86 -8.57
N SER A 211 -25.71 -0.97 -8.02
CA SER A 211 -26.59 -2.10 -8.30
C SER A 211 -27.99 -1.69 -8.75
N ASN A 212 -28.54 -2.32 -9.78
CA ASN A 212 -29.93 -2.08 -10.23
C ASN A 212 -30.21 -0.62 -10.61
N ASN A 213 -29.20 0.11 -11.08
CA ASN A 213 -29.42 1.47 -11.60
C ASN A 213 -29.77 1.38 -13.09
N ALA A 214 -30.65 2.28 -13.54
CA ALA A 214 -31.17 2.27 -14.89
C ALA A 214 -31.02 3.63 -15.56
N ALA A 215 -30.66 3.64 -16.83
CA ALA A 215 -30.74 4.82 -17.68
C ALA A 215 -31.45 4.44 -18.98
N THR A 216 -32.21 5.34 -19.61
CA THR A 216 -32.80 5.02 -20.91
C THR A 216 -31.75 4.93 -22.01
N ILE A 217 -30.74 5.81 -22.01
CA ILE A 217 -29.77 5.88 -23.10
C ILE A 217 -28.42 5.29 -22.69
N SER A 218 -27.69 5.94 -21.78
CA SER A 218 -26.28 5.60 -21.53
C SER A 218 -25.96 5.45 -20.06
N GLY A 219 -25.19 4.41 -19.70
CA GLY A 219 -24.60 4.31 -18.37
C GLY A 219 -25.65 4.11 -17.28
N GLY A 220 -26.25 2.93 -17.22
CA GLY A 220 -27.23 2.59 -16.18
C GLY A 220 -26.64 2.77 -14.79
N GLY A 221 -25.43 2.25 -14.59
CA GLY A 221 -24.61 2.57 -13.41
C GLY A 221 -24.03 3.98 -13.49
N ILE A 222 -23.11 4.19 -14.44
CA ILE A 222 -22.36 5.44 -14.58
C ILE A 222 -22.25 5.86 -16.04
N SER A 223 -22.50 7.14 -16.34
CA SER A 223 -22.15 7.76 -17.62
C SER A 223 -21.00 8.74 -17.41
N ASN A 224 -19.84 8.48 -17.99
CA ASN A 224 -18.71 9.39 -18.04
C ASN A 224 -18.75 10.16 -19.37
N ASP A 225 -19.04 11.44 -19.27
CA ASP A 225 -19.26 12.34 -20.40
C ASP A 225 -17.95 12.79 -21.07
N THR A 226 -18.06 13.59 -22.13
CA THR A 226 -16.93 14.03 -22.97
C THR A 226 -15.80 14.72 -22.19
N ASN A 227 -16.12 15.45 -21.11
CA ASN A 227 -15.12 16.10 -20.24
C ASN A 227 -14.81 15.31 -18.96
N GLY A 228 -15.41 14.13 -18.82
CA GLY A 228 -15.36 13.33 -17.60
C GLY A 228 -14.04 12.58 -17.43
N THR A 229 -13.48 12.65 -16.22
CA THR A 229 -12.41 11.77 -15.76
C THR A 229 -12.93 10.86 -14.66
N LEU A 230 -12.82 9.55 -14.84
CA LEU A 230 -13.34 8.54 -13.94
C LEU A 230 -12.24 7.52 -13.54
N THR A 231 -12.04 7.36 -12.24
CA THR A 231 -11.19 6.30 -11.66
C THR A 231 -12.01 5.41 -10.74
N ILE A 232 -11.94 4.10 -10.98
CA ILE A 232 -12.68 3.06 -10.26
C ILE A 232 -11.68 2.05 -9.69
N THR A 233 -11.69 1.87 -8.36
CA THR A 233 -10.83 0.90 -7.67
C THR A 233 -11.60 0.05 -6.67
N ASN A 234 -11.49 -1.28 -6.74
CA ASN A 234 -12.16 -2.21 -5.81
C ASN A 234 -13.69 -2.04 -5.77
N ASN A 235 -14.33 -1.80 -6.91
CA ASN A 235 -15.78 -1.59 -6.96
C ASN A 235 -16.53 -2.76 -7.58
N THR A 236 -17.82 -2.86 -7.28
CA THR A 236 -18.74 -3.78 -7.93
C THR A 236 -19.86 -3.01 -8.62
N LEU A 237 -20.01 -3.15 -9.93
CA LEU A 237 -21.13 -2.61 -10.70
C LEU A 237 -21.95 -3.76 -11.28
N SER A 238 -23.17 -3.95 -10.80
CA SER A 238 -23.98 -5.10 -11.18
C SER A 238 -25.45 -4.83 -11.45
N ASN A 239 -26.07 -5.64 -12.31
CA ASN A 239 -27.50 -5.58 -12.60
C ASN A 239 -27.97 -4.19 -13.09
N ASN A 240 -27.07 -3.39 -13.67
CA ASN A 240 -27.44 -2.09 -14.21
C ASN A 240 -27.97 -2.25 -15.64
N MET A 241 -28.83 -1.33 -16.06
CA MET A 241 -29.56 -1.40 -17.34
C MET A 241 -29.47 -0.08 -18.11
N ALA A 242 -29.15 -0.15 -19.40
CA ALA A 242 -29.26 0.99 -20.32
C ALA A 242 -29.37 0.52 -21.78
N ASP A 243 -29.52 1.44 -22.74
CA ASP A 243 -29.36 1.08 -24.15
C ASP A 243 -27.88 0.86 -24.48
N TYR A 244 -26.99 1.73 -24.02
CA TYR A 244 -25.54 1.65 -24.25
C TYR A 244 -24.76 1.64 -22.94
N GLY A 245 -23.84 0.68 -22.79
CA GLY A 245 -22.93 0.64 -21.65
C GLY A 245 -23.68 0.52 -20.33
N ALA A 246 -24.41 -0.58 -20.12
CA ALA A 246 -25.38 -0.66 -19.04
C ALA A 246 -24.74 -0.52 -17.64
N GLY A 247 -23.56 -1.11 -17.44
CA GLY A 247 -22.73 -0.79 -16.29
C GLY A 247 -22.15 0.62 -16.40
N ILE A 248 -21.31 0.84 -17.43
CA ILE A 248 -20.63 2.12 -17.66
C ILE A 248 -20.69 2.51 -19.14
N TYR A 249 -20.98 3.79 -19.40
CA TYR A 249 -20.76 4.42 -20.69
C TYR A 249 -19.61 5.42 -20.58
N ASN A 250 -18.56 5.29 -21.41
CA ASN A 250 -17.47 6.25 -21.51
C ASN A 250 -17.55 6.95 -22.87
N ASP A 251 -17.92 8.23 -22.87
CA ASP A 251 -18.11 9.01 -24.08
C ASP A 251 -16.78 9.40 -24.74
N THR A 252 -16.88 9.97 -25.94
CA THR A 252 -15.78 10.52 -26.73
C THR A 252 -14.95 11.49 -25.89
N ASN A 253 -13.63 11.34 -25.86
CA ASN A 253 -12.69 12.10 -25.01
C ASN A 253 -12.81 11.87 -23.48
N GLY A 254 -13.81 11.11 -23.02
CA GLY A 254 -13.87 10.66 -21.64
C GLY A 254 -12.68 9.75 -21.29
N THR A 255 -12.12 9.93 -20.09
CA THR A 255 -10.99 9.12 -19.60
C THR A 255 -11.44 8.23 -18.45
N LEU A 256 -11.23 6.92 -18.58
CA LEU A 256 -11.65 5.91 -17.62
C LEU A 256 -10.50 4.96 -17.26
N THR A 257 -10.24 4.81 -15.96
CA THR A 257 -9.35 3.78 -15.41
C THR A 257 -10.12 2.88 -14.46
N ILE A 258 -10.01 1.57 -14.64
CA ILE A 258 -10.61 0.55 -13.78
C ILE A 258 -9.53 -0.39 -13.26
N THR A 259 -9.50 -0.58 -11.95
CA THR A 259 -8.57 -1.47 -11.26
C THR A 259 -9.30 -2.33 -10.23
N ASN A 260 -8.95 -3.60 -10.14
CA ASN A 260 -9.44 -4.52 -9.09
C ASN A 260 -10.97 -4.54 -8.96
N SER A 261 -11.72 -4.37 -10.05
CA SER A 261 -13.17 -4.16 -9.98
C SER A 261 -13.93 -5.24 -10.73
N THR A 262 -15.20 -5.41 -10.37
CA THR A 262 -16.10 -6.37 -11.01
C THR A 262 -17.27 -5.65 -11.67
N LEU A 263 -17.47 -5.91 -12.97
CA LEU A 263 -18.67 -5.50 -13.70
C LEU A 263 -19.43 -6.77 -14.07
N SER A 264 -20.62 -6.97 -13.50
CA SER A 264 -21.35 -8.23 -13.70
C SER A 264 -22.86 -8.12 -13.87
N ASN A 265 -23.44 -9.01 -14.65
CA ASN A 265 -24.90 -9.07 -14.88
C ASN A 265 -25.51 -7.75 -15.38
N ASN A 266 -24.73 -6.88 -16.02
CA ASN A 266 -25.25 -5.66 -16.62
C ASN A 266 -25.87 -5.98 -17.99
N ILE A 267 -27.00 -5.36 -18.29
CA ILE A 267 -27.81 -5.70 -19.46
C ILE A 267 -28.03 -4.45 -20.31
N ALA A 268 -27.47 -4.46 -21.52
CA ALA A 268 -27.71 -3.42 -22.50
C ALA A 268 -28.77 -3.85 -23.52
N SER A 269 -29.71 -2.96 -23.85
CA SER A 269 -30.69 -3.22 -24.91
C SER A 269 -30.05 -3.12 -26.30
N ASN A 270 -29.03 -2.26 -26.44
CA ASN A 270 -28.20 -2.08 -27.61
C ASN A 270 -26.80 -2.68 -27.37
N SER A 271 -25.73 -1.89 -27.39
CA SER A 271 -24.35 -2.40 -27.32
C SER A 271 -23.67 -2.15 -25.97
N GLY A 272 -22.72 -3.02 -25.61
CA GLY A 272 -21.92 -2.85 -24.40
C GLY A 272 -22.67 -3.25 -23.15
N GLY A 273 -22.92 -4.55 -22.98
CA GLY A 273 -23.65 -5.08 -21.82
C GLY A 273 -23.00 -4.63 -20.50
N GLY A 274 -21.70 -4.88 -20.36
CA GLY A 274 -20.91 -4.35 -19.24
C GLY A 274 -20.58 -2.88 -19.44
N MET A 275 -19.98 -2.56 -20.58
CA MET A 275 -19.51 -1.22 -20.89
C MET A 275 -19.54 -0.87 -22.38
N TYR A 276 -19.72 0.41 -22.66
CA TYR A 276 -19.47 1.00 -23.97
C TYR A 276 -18.36 2.06 -23.87
N ASN A 277 -17.36 1.99 -24.74
CA ASN A 277 -16.22 2.92 -24.74
C ASN A 277 -16.05 3.62 -26.10
N SER A 278 -16.19 4.95 -26.11
CA SER A 278 -15.79 5.85 -27.20
C SER A 278 -14.55 6.70 -26.87
N GLY A 279 -14.15 6.74 -25.60
CA GLY A 279 -13.02 7.53 -25.10
C GLY A 279 -11.74 6.70 -24.92
N THR A 280 -10.96 7.03 -23.87
CA THR A 280 -9.78 6.28 -23.47
C THR A 280 -10.09 5.43 -22.24
N LEU A 281 -9.78 4.14 -22.32
CA LEU A 281 -10.08 3.17 -21.27
C LEU A 281 -8.85 2.30 -20.96
N THR A 282 -8.52 2.21 -19.67
CA THR A 282 -7.53 1.26 -19.14
C THR A 282 -8.18 0.37 -18.09
N ILE A 283 -8.02 -0.94 -18.24
CA ILE A 283 -8.54 -1.96 -17.32
C ILE A 283 -7.39 -2.81 -16.81
N THR A 284 -7.31 -2.96 -15.49
CA THR A 284 -6.28 -3.77 -14.82
C THR A 284 -6.92 -4.62 -13.73
N ASN A 285 -6.46 -5.87 -13.58
CA ASN A 285 -6.86 -6.75 -12.47
C ASN A 285 -8.37 -6.84 -12.25
N SER A 286 -9.18 -6.82 -13.32
CA SER A 286 -10.64 -6.66 -13.20
C SER A 286 -11.40 -7.81 -13.86
N THR A 287 -12.65 -7.99 -13.46
CA THR A 287 -13.53 -9.06 -13.95
C THR A 287 -14.76 -8.48 -14.61
N PHE A 288 -15.03 -8.91 -15.84
CA PHE A 288 -16.25 -8.64 -16.58
C PHE A 288 -16.99 -9.96 -16.77
N SER A 289 -18.07 -10.17 -16.02
CA SER A 289 -18.76 -11.46 -16.03
C SER A 289 -20.26 -11.35 -16.29
N THR A 290 -20.80 -12.31 -17.05
CA THR A 290 -22.26 -12.46 -17.26
C THR A 290 -22.98 -11.21 -17.74
N ASN A 291 -22.25 -10.27 -18.38
CA ASN A 291 -22.84 -9.09 -18.98
C ASN A 291 -23.38 -9.42 -20.37
N GLN A 292 -24.49 -8.79 -20.73
CA GLN A 292 -25.29 -9.24 -21.85
C GLN A 292 -25.83 -8.07 -22.67
N THR A 293 -25.91 -8.26 -23.98
CA THR A 293 -26.69 -7.42 -24.87
C THR A 293 -27.91 -8.19 -25.37
N GLY A 294 -28.99 -7.48 -25.70
CA GLY A 294 -30.20 -8.13 -26.24
C GLY A 294 -29.96 -8.78 -27.61
N ALA A 295 -29.59 -7.97 -28.61
CA ALA A 295 -29.40 -8.43 -30.00
C ALA A 295 -28.23 -7.75 -30.73
N PHE A 296 -27.34 -7.08 -29.99
CA PHE A 296 -26.23 -6.31 -30.55
C PHE A 296 -24.90 -6.76 -29.95
N ASP A 297 -23.87 -5.91 -30.02
CA ASP A 297 -22.49 -6.35 -29.91
C ASP A 297 -21.83 -5.94 -28.59
N GLY A 298 -20.80 -6.68 -28.19
CA GLY A 298 -19.99 -6.37 -27.01
C GLY A 298 -20.70 -6.72 -25.71
N GLY A 299 -20.76 -8.01 -25.36
CA GLY A 299 -21.44 -8.48 -24.15
C GLY A 299 -20.76 -7.92 -22.90
N GLY A 300 -19.45 -8.11 -22.79
CA GLY A 300 -18.62 -7.44 -21.80
C GLY A 300 -18.39 -5.97 -22.18
N ILE A 301 -17.73 -5.72 -23.31
CA ILE A 301 -17.40 -4.36 -23.78
C ILE A 301 -17.69 -4.18 -25.26
N TYR A 302 -18.30 -3.06 -25.63
CA TYR A 302 -18.28 -2.53 -26.99
C TYR A 302 -17.27 -1.38 -27.07
N ASN A 303 -16.21 -1.54 -27.87
CA ASN A 303 -15.10 -0.59 -27.96
C ASN A 303 -15.05 0.12 -29.32
N GLN A 304 -15.16 1.44 -29.30
CA GLN A 304 -14.88 2.36 -30.42
C GLN A 304 -13.77 3.36 -30.12
N GLY A 305 -13.29 3.40 -28.88
CA GLY A 305 -12.18 4.23 -28.43
C GLY A 305 -10.87 3.45 -28.27
N ALA A 306 -9.91 4.05 -27.57
CA ALA A 306 -8.66 3.37 -27.21
C ALA A 306 -8.86 2.52 -25.95
N LEU A 307 -8.51 1.24 -26.02
CA LEU A 307 -8.67 0.29 -24.92
C LEU A 307 -7.39 -0.50 -24.64
N THR A 308 -6.94 -0.47 -23.39
CA THR A 308 -5.85 -1.31 -22.89
C THR A 308 -6.35 -2.17 -21.72
N ILE A 309 -6.06 -3.47 -21.77
CA ILE A 309 -6.46 -4.46 -20.78
C ILE A 309 -5.23 -5.24 -20.31
N ALA A 310 -5.05 -5.34 -18.99
CA ALA A 310 -4.03 -6.18 -18.39
C ALA A 310 -4.59 -7.01 -17.22
N ASN A 311 -4.08 -8.23 -17.04
CA ASN A 311 -4.33 -9.06 -15.84
C ASN A 311 -5.83 -9.26 -15.53
N SER A 312 -6.70 -9.32 -16.54
CA SER A 312 -8.15 -9.24 -16.34
C SER A 312 -8.88 -10.45 -16.92
N THR A 313 -10.11 -10.66 -16.47
CA THR A 313 -10.94 -11.80 -16.88
C THR A 313 -12.25 -11.35 -17.50
N PHE A 314 -12.56 -11.88 -18.68
CA PHE A 314 -13.86 -11.73 -19.33
C PHE A 314 -14.53 -13.09 -19.37
N SER A 315 -15.62 -13.26 -18.62
CA SER A 315 -16.26 -14.57 -18.47
C SER A 315 -17.76 -14.58 -18.71
N ASN A 316 -18.26 -15.57 -19.44
CA ASN A 316 -19.70 -15.82 -19.60
C ASN A 316 -20.50 -14.63 -20.11
N ASN A 317 -19.88 -13.70 -20.85
CA ASN A 317 -20.58 -12.58 -21.43
C ASN A 317 -21.27 -13.00 -22.74
N ILE A 318 -22.41 -12.39 -23.06
CA ILE A 318 -23.30 -12.82 -24.16
C ILE A 318 -23.63 -11.65 -25.09
N ALA A 319 -23.49 -11.86 -26.41
CA ALA A 319 -23.82 -10.86 -27.43
C ALA A 319 -24.12 -11.49 -28.81
N THR A 320 -24.36 -10.65 -29.83
CA THR A 320 -24.41 -11.08 -31.23
C THR A 320 -23.01 -11.25 -31.82
N ASN A 321 -22.11 -10.28 -31.64
CA ASN A 321 -20.68 -10.40 -31.91
C ASN A 321 -19.87 -9.90 -30.70
N GLY A 322 -18.70 -10.49 -30.49
CA GLY A 322 -17.80 -10.05 -29.41
C GLY A 322 -18.39 -10.30 -28.03
N GLY A 323 -18.54 -11.56 -27.63
CA GLY A 323 -19.18 -11.93 -26.37
C GLY A 323 -18.47 -11.28 -25.19
N GLY A 324 -17.15 -11.50 -25.10
CA GLY A 324 -16.29 -10.72 -24.22
C GLY A 324 -16.18 -9.27 -24.68
N ILE A 325 -15.63 -9.06 -25.89
CA ILE A 325 -15.41 -7.72 -26.44
C ILE A 325 -15.73 -7.66 -27.93
N TYR A 326 -16.47 -6.63 -28.34
CA TYR A 326 -16.51 -6.17 -29.72
C TYR A 326 -15.57 -4.98 -29.88
N ASN A 327 -14.61 -5.06 -30.80
CA ASN A 327 -13.61 -4.03 -31.03
C ASN A 327 -13.73 -3.41 -32.43
N ALA A 328 -13.93 -2.10 -32.49
CA ALA A 328 -13.97 -1.29 -33.72
C ALA A 328 -12.91 -0.18 -33.73
N ASN A 329 -11.89 -0.26 -32.87
CA ASN A 329 -10.76 0.68 -32.86
C ASN A 329 -9.52 -0.01 -32.27
N ALA A 330 -8.70 0.68 -31.47
CA ALA A 330 -7.48 0.14 -30.88
C ALA A 330 -7.76 -0.63 -29.58
N LEU A 331 -7.35 -1.91 -29.57
CA LEU A 331 -7.40 -2.80 -28.42
C LEU A 331 -6.05 -3.48 -28.20
N THR A 332 -5.47 -3.30 -27.01
CA THR A 332 -4.33 -4.08 -26.52
C THR A 332 -4.75 -4.93 -25.33
N VAL A 333 -4.44 -6.23 -25.38
CA VAL A 333 -4.74 -7.20 -24.32
C VAL A 333 -3.45 -7.88 -23.88
N THR A 334 -3.21 -7.93 -22.57
CA THR A 334 -2.02 -8.55 -22.00
C THR A 334 -2.36 -9.36 -20.76
N ASN A 335 -1.75 -10.54 -20.58
CA ASN A 335 -1.90 -11.34 -19.34
C ASN A 335 -3.36 -11.55 -18.93
N SER A 336 -4.26 -11.76 -19.87
CA SER A 336 -5.70 -11.78 -19.59
C SER A 336 -6.34 -13.08 -20.04
N THR A 337 -7.46 -13.41 -19.40
CA THR A 337 -8.21 -14.63 -19.66
C THR A 337 -9.62 -14.32 -20.18
N PHE A 338 -10.00 -14.98 -21.27
CA PHE A 338 -11.33 -14.89 -21.86
C PHE A 338 -11.95 -16.29 -21.86
N GLU A 339 -13.06 -16.46 -21.14
CA GLU A 339 -13.61 -17.77 -20.86
C GLU A 339 -15.14 -17.83 -20.98
N GLY A 340 -15.67 -18.85 -21.64
CA GLY A 340 -17.12 -19.11 -21.62
C GLY A 340 -17.99 -18.03 -22.27
N ASN A 341 -17.39 -17.06 -22.99
CA ASN A 341 -18.15 -15.99 -23.62
C ASN A 341 -18.83 -16.54 -24.88
N THR A 342 -20.11 -16.21 -25.08
CA THR A 342 -20.93 -16.84 -26.13
C THR A 342 -21.61 -15.82 -27.02
N VAL A 343 -21.67 -16.13 -28.32
CA VAL A 343 -22.33 -15.27 -29.31
C VAL A 343 -23.04 -16.04 -30.40
N SER A 344 -23.97 -15.36 -31.07
CA SER A 344 -24.74 -15.94 -32.18
C SER A 344 -24.11 -15.74 -33.56
N SER A 345 -23.04 -14.95 -33.71
CA SER A 345 -22.35 -14.70 -34.99
C SER A 345 -20.85 -14.99 -34.96
N SER A 346 -20.03 -14.10 -34.39
CA SER A 346 -18.57 -14.18 -34.51
C SER A 346 -17.85 -13.62 -33.28
N GLY A 347 -16.70 -14.21 -32.93
CA GLY A 347 -15.84 -13.73 -31.84
C GLY A 347 -16.47 -13.93 -30.47
N GLY A 348 -16.50 -15.16 -29.97
CA GLY A 348 -17.04 -15.46 -28.64
C GLY A 348 -16.25 -14.71 -27.55
N GLY A 349 -14.93 -14.87 -27.53
CA GLY A 349 -14.04 -14.06 -26.70
C GLY A 349 -13.96 -12.63 -27.20
N ILE A 350 -13.38 -12.43 -28.40
CA ILE A 350 -13.27 -11.10 -29.03
C ILE A 350 -13.69 -11.16 -30.50
N TYR A 351 -14.49 -10.19 -30.93
CA TYR A 351 -14.66 -9.85 -32.34
C TYR A 351 -13.91 -8.55 -32.66
N ASN A 352 -12.97 -8.60 -33.59
CA ASN A 352 -12.24 -7.44 -34.08
C ASN A 352 -12.75 -7.05 -35.47
N ASP A 353 -13.52 -5.97 -35.53
CA ASP A 353 -14.12 -5.48 -36.76
C ASP A 353 -13.07 -4.90 -37.73
N THR A 354 -13.50 -4.64 -38.96
CA THR A 354 -12.71 -4.28 -40.13
C THR A 354 -11.80 -3.06 -39.90
N VAL A 355 -12.27 -2.09 -39.11
CA VAL A 355 -11.49 -0.88 -38.76
C VAL A 355 -10.67 -1.05 -37.48
N GLY A 356 -10.85 -2.17 -36.77
CA GLY A 356 -10.20 -2.47 -35.50
C GLY A 356 -8.76 -2.96 -35.67
N THR A 357 -7.93 -2.57 -34.69
CA THR A 357 -6.59 -3.10 -34.49
C THR A 357 -6.54 -3.81 -33.14
N LEU A 358 -6.22 -5.10 -33.16
CA LEU A 358 -6.15 -5.95 -31.98
C LEU A 358 -4.73 -6.51 -31.82
N ALA A 359 -4.10 -6.19 -30.70
CA ALA A 359 -2.84 -6.78 -30.27
C ALA A 359 -3.04 -7.57 -28.98
N ILE A 360 -2.69 -8.85 -29.00
CA ILE A 360 -2.83 -9.75 -27.84
C ILE A 360 -1.46 -10.31 -27.51
N THR A 361 -1.13 -10.30 -26.23
CA THR A 361 0.12 -10.86 -25.71
C THR A 361 -0.12 -11.65 -24.43
N ASN A 362 0.52 -12.80 -24.28
CA ASN A 362 0.48 -13.59 -23.05
C ASN A 362 -0.95 -13.80 -22.51
N SER A 363 -1.91 -14.16 -23.35
CA SER A 363 -3.32 -14.26 -22.92
C SER A 363 -3.89 -15.64 -23.24
N THR A 364 -4.96 -16.01 -22.54
CA THR A 364 -5.61 -17.32 -22.71
C THR A 364 -7.07 -17.16 -23.06
N PHE A 365 -7.50 -17.78 -24.15
CA PHE A 365 -8.89 -17.86 -24.59
C PHE A 365 -9.31 -19.32 -24.52
N SER A 366 -10.30 -19.63 -23.69
CA SER A 366 -10.86 -20.98 -23.58
C SER A 366 -12.37 -20.98 -23.56
N ASN A 367 -12.99 -22.12 -23.88
CA ASN A 367 -14.44 -22.40 -23.84
C ASN A 367 -15.37 -21.30 -24.38
N ASN A 368 -14.87 -20.43 -25.26
CA ASN A 368 -15.67 -19.38 -25.85
C ASN A 368 -16.44 -19.95 -27.05
N GLY A 369 -17.67 -19.49 -27.28
CA GLY A 369 -18.55 -20.06 -28.29
C GLY A 369 -19.03 -19.05 -29.32
N ALA A 370 -18.81 -19.33 -30.59
CA ALA A 370 -19.39 -18.59 -31.71
C ALA A 370 -19.57 -19.52 -32.90
N PRO A 371 -20.43 -19.24 -33.89
CA PRO A 371 -20.38 -19.95 -35.17
C PRO A 371 -19.05 -19.77 -35.92
N ASN A 372 -18.36 -18.64 -35.74
CA ASN A 372 -17.07 -18.36 -36.36
C ASN A 372 -16.11 -17.71 -35.37
N GLY A 373 -15.00 -18.38 -35.06
CA GLY A 373 -13.98 -17.82 -34.17
C GLY A 373 -14.51 -17.68 -32.75
N GLY A 374 -14.84 -18.80 -32.12
CA GLY A 374 -15.25 -18.88 -30.73
C GLY A 374 -14.27 -18.16 -29.81
N GLY A 375 -12.97 -18.39 -29.93
CA GLY A 375 -11.97 -17.58 -29.21
C GLY A 375 -11.92 -16.15 -29.78
N ILE A 376 -11.48 -16.04 -31.03
CA ILE A 376 -11.29 -14.77 -31.73
C ILE A 376 -11.85 -14.82 -33.14
N GLY A 377 -12.69 -13.85 -33.50
CA GLY A 377 -13.06 -13.54 -34.88
C GLY A 377 -12.48 -12.18 -35.28
N SER A 378 -11.81 -12.09 -36.43
CA SER A 378 -11.22 -10.82 -36.90
C SER A 378 -11.44 -10.60 -38.39
N THR A 379 -11.95 -9.42 -38.73
CA THR A 379 -11.93 -8.84 -40.09
C THR A 379 -10.98 -7.65 -40.19
N GLY A 380 -10.55 -7.07 -39.07
CA GLY A 380 -9.51 -6.04 -38.99
C GLY A 380 -8.10 -6.60 -38.82
N THR A 381 -7.20 -5.76 -38.30
CA THR A 381 -5.79 -6.11 -38.07
C THR A 381 -5.63 -6.87 -36.76
N LEU A 382 -5.05 -8.07 -36.81
CA LEU A 382 -4.82 -8.93 -35.65
C LEU A 382 -3.33 -9.25 -35.50
N THR A 383 -2.79 -9.05 -34.28
CA THR A 383 -1.46 -9.48 -33.85
C THR A 383 -1.57 -10.39 -32.64
N LEU A 384 -0.91 -11.55 -32.68
CA LEU A 384 -0.92 -12.56 -31.63
C LEU A 384 0.51 -12.89 -31.18
N ASN A 385 0.80 -12.75 -29.90
CA ASN A 385 2.10 -13.14 -29.35
C ASN A 385 1.93 -13.96 -28.07
N ASN A 386 2.65 -15.08 -27.90
CA ASN A 386 2.62 -15.89 -26.68
C ASN A 386 1.19 -16.18 -26.17
N THR A 387 0.21 -16.40 -27.06
CA THR A 387 -1.21 -16.49 -26.68
C THR A 387 -1.75 -17.91 -26.89
N ILE A 388 -2.56 -18.39 -25.95
CA ILE A 388 -3.32 -19.64 -26.06
C ILE A 388 -4.74 -19.33 -26.54
N ILE A 389 -5.22 -20.05 -27.55
CA ILE A 389 -6.63 -20.05 -27.97
C ILE A 389 -7.06 -21.50 -28.18
N ALA A 390 -7.94 -22.01 -27.34
CA ALA A 390 -8.33 -23.41 -27.33
C ALA A 390 -9.76 -23.62 -26.83
N ASN A 391 -10.23 -24.86 -26.87
CA ASN A 391 -11.51 -25.35 -26.38
C ASN A 391 -12.72 -24.54 -26.86
N SER A 392 -12.59 -23.82 -27.97
CA SER A 392 -13.62 -22.88 -28.42
C SER A 392 -14.60 -23.55 -29.38
N PHE A 393 -15.90 -23.28 -29.23
CA PHE A 393 -16.90 -23.74 -30.17
C PHE A 393 -16.91 -22.85 -31.43
N GLY A 394 -16.95 -23.49 -32.62
CA GLY A 394 -16.92 -22.85 -33.94
C GLY A 394 -15.57 -22.28 -34.37
N GLY A 395 -14.50 -22.85 -33.82
CA GLY A 395 -13.11 -22.56 -34.19
C GLY A 395 -12.43 -21.61 -33.22
N ASP A 396 -11.17 -21.86 -32.88
CA ASP A 396 -10.42 -20.99 -31.96
C ASP A 396 -10.20 -19.59 -32.53
N CYS A 397 -9.73 -19.49 -33.76
CA CYS A 397 -9.40 -18.23 -34.41
C CYS A 397 -9.92 -18.21 -35.86
N ARG A 398 -10.69 -17.18 -36.23
CA ARG A 398 -11.15 -16.94 -37.60
C ARG A 398 -10.70 -15.57 -38.10
N GLY A 399 -10.10 -15.51 -39.28
CA GLY A 399 -9.64 -14.26 -39.90
C GLY A 399 -8.22 -14.35 -40.43
N SER A 400 -7.64 -13.18 -40.72
CA SER A 400 -6.24 -13.04 -41.13
C SER A 400 -5.42 -12.42 -40.00
N VAL A 401 -4.23 -12.97 -39.77
CA VAL A 401 -3.30 -12.47 -38.75
C VAL A 401 -2.18 -11.70 -39.45
N ALA A 402 -1.96 -10.45 -39.04
CA ALA A 402 -0.90 -9.60 -39.58
C ALA A 402 0.48 -10.01 -39.07
N SER A 403 0.58 -10.41 -37.80
CA SER A 403 1.80 -10.93 -37.19
C SER A 403 1.46 -11.95 -36.09
N ALA A 404 2.23 -13.04 -36.03
CA ALA A 404 2.09 -14.10 -35.04
C ALA A 404 3.45 -14.61 -34.59
N ASP A 405 3.67 -14.65 -33.27
CA ASP A 405 4.91 -15.15 -32.65
C ASP A 405 4.62 -16.02 -31.40
N HIS A 406 5.08 -17.27 -31.41
CA HIS A 406 4.96 -18.24 -30.29
C HIS A 406 3.55 -18.42 -29.70
N ASN A 407 2.51 -18.58 -30.52
CA ASN A 407 1.14 -18.83 -30.03
C ASN A 407 0.81 -20.31 -30.01
N LEU A 408 -0.16 -20.72 -29.19
CA LEU A 408 -0.73 -22.05 -29.21
C LEU A 408 -2.22 -21.98 -29.57
N ILE A 409 -2.59 -22.62 -30.68
CA ILE A 409 -4.00 -22.72 -31.12
C ILE A 409 -4.36 -24.21 -31.30
N GLU A 410 -5.41 -24.67 -30.61
CA GLU A 410 -5.79 -26.08 -30.60
C GLU A 410 -6.29 -26.56 -31.97
N ASN A 411 -7.08 -25.74 -32.67
CA ASN A 411 -7.60 -26.06 -33.98
C ASN A 411 -6.56 -25.87 -35.11
N THR A 412 -6.96 -26.18 -36.34
CA THR A 412 -6.12 -26.05 -37.54
C THR A 412 -6.84 -25.33 -38.68
N GLY A 413 -6.09 -24.98 -39.73
CA GLY A 413 -6.63 -24.38 -40.95
C GLY A 413 -7.35 -23.04 -40.69
N THR A 414 -8.53 -22.85 -41.28
CA THR A 414 -9.29 -21.60 -41.13
C THR A 414 -9.74 -21.31 -39.71
N ASN A 415 -9.81 -22.34 -38.86
CA ASN A 415 -10.18 -22.22 -37.45
C ASN A 415 -8.97 -21.94 -36.54
N ALA A 416 -7.78 -21.81 -37.13
CA ALA A 416 -6.58 -21.30 -36.49
C ALA A 416 -6.07 -20.03 -37.18
N CYS A 417 -6.97 -19.24 -37.78
CA CYS A 417 -6.63 -18.06 -38.58
C CYS A 417 -5.62 -18.34 -39.71
N ASN A 418 -5.61 -19.57 -40.23
CA ASN A 418 -4.64 -20.07 -41.21
C ASN A 418 -3.16 -20.00 -40.76
N LEU A 419 -2.89 -19.91 -39.46
CA LEU A 419 -1.54 -20.07 -38.93
C LEU A 419 -1.04 -21.50 -39.15
N THR A 420 0.28 -21.63 -39.30
CA THR A 420 0.95 -22.90 -39.61
C THR A 420 1.82 -23.32 -38.44
N ASN A 421 1.70 -24.59 -38.05
CA ASN A 421 2.51 -25.18 -36.99
C ASN A 421 4.01 -25.07 -37.29
N GLY A 422 4.81 -24.67 -36.29
CA GLY A 422 6.27 -24.54 -36.37
C GLY A 422 6.78 -23.24 -37.02
N VAL A 423 5.90 -22.41 -37.59
CA VAL A 423 6.29 -21.10 -38.14
C VAL A 423 6.29 -20.08 -37.00
N ASN A 424 7.39 -19.34 -36.83
CA ASN A 424 7.58 -18.36 -35.74
C ASN A 424 7.24 -18.93 -34.34
N GLY A 425 7.62 -20.17 -34.07
CA GLY A 425 7.34 -20.81 -32.78
C GLY A 425 5.87 -21.13 -32.51
N ASN A 426 4.96 -20.92 -33.47
CA ASN A 426 3.54 -21.22 -33.27
C ASN A 426 3.30 -22.74 -33.16
N ILE A 427 2.49 -23.14 -32.20
CA ILE A 427 2.02 -24.51 -31.95
C ILE A 427 0.56 -24.58 -32.41
N ILE A 428 0.28 -25.28 -33.51
CA ILE A 428 -1.05 -25.34 -34.11
C ILE A 428 -1.53 -26.79 -34.18
N GLY A 429 -2.76 -27.07 -33.75
CA GLY A 429 -3.32 -28.42 -33.79
C GLY A 429 -3.08 -29.26 -32.55
N GLN A 430 -2.76 -28.65 -31.40
CA GLN A 430 -2.45 -29.35 -30.15
C GLN A 430 -3.26 -28.78 -28.99
N ASP A 431 -3.80 -29.67 -28.15
CA ASP A 431 -4.48 -29.29 -26.91
C ASP A 431 -3.47 -28.67 -25.93
N PRO A 432 -3.69 -27.44 -25.44
CA PRO A 432 -2.83 -26.84 -24.42
C PRO A 432 -2.84 -27.56 -23.07
N ASN A 433 -3.73 -28.52 -22.82
CA ASN A 433 -3.85 -29.24 -21.56
C ASN A 433 -3.99 -28.27 -20.37
N LEU A 434 -4.97 -27.38 -20.47
CA LEU A 434 -5.28 -26.39 -19.42
C LEU A 434 -5.79 -27.10 -18.16
N GLY A 435 -5.38 -26.58 -17.01
CA GLY A 435 -5.90 -26.95 -15.70
C GLY A 435 -7.29 -26.38 -15.45
N THR A 436 -7.80 -26.58 -14.22
CA THR A 436 -9.09 -25.99 -13.80
C THR A 436 -8.92 -24.49 -13.58
N LEU A 437 -9.90 -23.70 -14.05
CA LEU A 437 -9.93 -22.25 -13.85
C LEU A 437 -9.79 -21.89 -12.36
N ALA A 438 -8.86 -20.99 -12.02
CA ALA A 438 -8.52 -20.62 -10.66
C ALA A 438 -8.27 -19.11 -10.51
N GLY A 439 -8.18 -18.63 -9.27
CA GLY A 439 -7.81 -17.25 -8.96
C GLY A 439 -8.90 -16.19 -9.19
N THR A 440 -8.61 -14.95 -8.82
CA THR A 440 -9.45 -13.76 -9.02
C THR A 440 -8.58 -12.52 -9.26
N PRO A 441 -8.55 -11.92 -10.47
CA PRO A 441 -9.21 -12.37 -11.70
C PRO A 441 -8.79 -13.78 -12.11
N ALA A 442 -9.73 -14.52 -12.68
CA ALA A 442 -9.55 -15.93 -12.98
C ALA A 442 -8.60 -16.17 -14.17
N TYR A 443 -7.80 -17.23 -14.08
CA TYR A 443 -6.85 -17.68 -15.09
C TYR A 443 -6.87 -19.22 -15.20
N PHE A 444 -6.32 -19.74 -16.30
CA PHE A 444 -6.12 -21.18 -16.48
C PHE A 444 -4.68 -21.56 -16.15
N PRO A 445 -4.42 -22.35 -15.09
CA PRO A 445 -3.14 -23.01 -14.89
C PRO A 445 -2.79 -23.92 -16.07
N LEU A 446 -1.51 -24.24 -16.24
CA LEU A 446 -1.05 -25.29 -17.15
C LEU A 446 -0.84 -26.58 -16.37
N ASN A 447 -1.34 -27.71 -16.86
CA ASN A 447 -0.98 -29.01 -16.31
C ASN A 447 0.47 -29.35 -16.70
N THR A 448 1.16 -30.20 -15.93
CA THR A 448 2.62 -30.47 -16.05
C THR A 448 3.08 -30.97 -17.43
N ASP A 449 2.20 -31.58 -18.22
CA ASP A 449 2.51 -32.07 -19.58
C ASP A 449 2.03 -31.11 -20.68
N SER A 450 1.73 -29.86 -20.33
CA SER A 450 1.22 -28.89 -21.29
C SER A 450 2.26 -28.58 -22.37
N PRO A 451 1.89 -28.60 -23.66
CA PRO A 451 2.77 -28.18 -24.75
C PRO A 451 3.04 -26.66 -24.74
N ALA A 452 2.40 -25.88 -23.87
CA ALA A 452 2.66 -24.45 -23.72
C ALA A 452 3.85 -24.16 -22.78
N ILE A 453 4.27 -25.14 -21.96
CA ILE A 453 5.33 -24.96 -20.96
C ILE A 453 6.68 -24.74 -21.63
N ASP A 454 7.36 -23.66 -21.26
CA ASP A 454 8.67 -23.26 -21.78
C ASP A 454 8.72 -23.16 -23.31
N LYS A 455 7.63 -22.69 -23.95
CA LYS A 455 7.51 -22.53 -25.41
C LYS A 455 7.25 -21.11 -25.90
N GLY A 456 7.13 -20.15 -25.00
CA GLY A 456 6.98 -18.74 -25.32
C GLY A 456 8.29 -18.05 -25.67
N SER A 457 8.18 -16.77 -26.03
CA SER A 457 9.31 -15.89 -26.27
C SER A 457 9.64 -15.05 -25.01
N ASN A 458 10.85 -15.22 -24.46
CA ASN A 458 11.36 -14.43 -23.34
C ASN A 458 11.46 -12.93 -23.68
N ALA A 459 11.75 -12.59 -24.94
CA ALA A 459 11.83 -11.20 -25.38
C ALA A 459 10.45 -10.52 -25.34
N ILE A 460 9.39 -11.24 -25.70
CA ILE A 460 8.01 -10.76 -25.59
C ILE A 460 7.61 -10.59 -24.13
N CYS A 461 7.99 -11.53 -23.25
CA CYS A 461 7.72 -11.40 -21.81
C CYS A 461 8.41 -10.21 -21.16
N ALA A 462 9.67 -9.95 -21.52
CA ALA A 462 10.44 -8.84 -20.97
C ALA A 462 9.94 -7.48 -21.45
N ALA A 463 9.28 -7.42 -22.61
CA ALA A 463 8.79 -6.17 -23.18
C ALA A 463 7.57 -5.61 -22.41
N ALA A 464 7.46 -4.28 -22.37
CA ALA A 464 6.25 -3.62 -21.93
C ALA A 464 5.10 -3.92 -22.93
N PRO A 465 3.86 -4.13 -22.45
CA PRO A 465 3.39 -3.94 -21.07
C PRO A 465 3.44 -5.20 -20.19
N VAL A 466 3.94 -6.35 -20.67
CA VAL A 466 4.01 -7.59 -19.87
C VAL A 466 4.94 -7.41 -18.67
N ASN A 467 6.14 -6.88 -18.89
CA ASN A 467 7.16 -6.62 -17.87
C ASN A 467 7.47 -7.83 -16.97
N ASN A 468 7.64 -9.01 -17.57
CA ASN A 468 7.98 -10.27 -16.88
C ASN A 468 6.99 -10.67 -15.78
N GLN A 469 5.69 -10.41 -15.97
CA GLN A 469 4.66 -10.86 -15.05
C GLN A 469 3.63 -11.73 -15.77
N SER A 470 3.13 -12.75 -15.09
CA SER A 470 1.94 -13.51 -15.48
C SER A 470 0.68 -12.93 -14.83
N GLN A 471 -0.50 -13.42 -15.25
CA GLN A 471 -1.77 -12.99 -14.68
C GLN A 471 -1.89 -13.35 -13.18
N ASN A 472 -1.29 -14.47 -12.76
CA ASN A 472 -1.27 -14.91 -11.36
C ASN A 472 -0.15 -14.26 -10.53
N GLY A 473 0.62 -13.34 -11.10
CA GLY A 473 1.67 -12.61 -10.39
C GLY A 473 3.00 -13.36 -10.24
N VAL A 474 3.14 -14.51 -10.90
CA VAL A 474 4.42 -15.22 -11.01
C VAL A 474 5.30 -14.47 -12.01
N THR A 475 6.56 -14.27 -11.65
CA THR A 475 7.54 -13.63 -12.54
C THR A 475 7.87 -14.54 -13.71
N ARG A 476 8.09 -14.01 -14.90
CA ARG A 476 8.45 -14.78 -16.09
C ARG A 476 9.88 -14.43 -16.54
N PRO A 477 10.65 -15.36 -17.13
CA PRO A 477 10.35 -16.78 -17.26
C PRO A 477 10.64 -17.58 -15.98
N GLN A 478 9.94 -18.69 -15.78
CA GLN A 478 10.29 -19.76 -14.84
C GLN A 478 10.71 -21.02 -15.57
N ASP A 479 11.39 -21.93 -14.88
CA ASP A 479 11.67 -23.28 -15.40
C ASP A 479 10.50 -24.20 -15.06
N GLY A 480 9.46 -24.17 -15.90
CA GLY A 480 8.21 -24.89 -15.65
C GLY A 480 8.34 -26.41 -15.81
N ASN A 481 9.35 -26.88 -16.55
CA ASN A 481 9.57 -28.30 -16.81
C ASN A 481 10.70 -28.94 -15.97
N GLY A 482 11.51 -28.15 -15.28
CA GLY A 482 12.57 -28.61 -14.38
C GLY A 482 13.86 -29.05 -15.06
N ASP A 483 14.14 -28.61 -16.29
CA ASP A 483 15.37 -28.92 -17.04
C ASP A 483 16.51 -27.92 -16.81
N SER A 484 16.34 -26.99 -15.88
CA SER A 484 17.23 -25.89 -15.53
C SER A 484 17.33 -24.79 -16.60
N SER A 485 16.35 -24.68 -17.51
CA SER A 485 16.30 -23.66 -18.56
C SER A 485 14.96 -22.90 -18.56
N ALA A 486 14.91 -21.78 -17.84
CA ALA A 486 13.72 -20.93 -17.78
C ALA A 486 13.36 -20.27 -19.13
N THR A 487 12.19 -20.63 -19.67
CA THR A 487 11.57 -19.98 -20.82
C THR A 487 10.13 -19.65 -20.50
N CYS A 488 9.62 -18.53 -21.02
CA CYS A 488 8.23 -18.19 -20.75
C CYS A 488 7.29 -19.28 -21.24
N ASP A 489 6.20 -19.46 -20.52
CA ASP A 489 5.07 -20.22 -21.04
C ASP A 489 4.28 -19.40 -22.07
N ILE A 490 3.61 -20.10 -22.99
CA ILE A 490 2.59 -19.49 -23.84
C ILE A 490 1.32 -19.31 -23.00
N GLY A 491 0.67 -18.14 -23.07
CA GLY A 491 -0.60 -17.85 -22.41
C GLY A 491 -0.48 -16.92 -21.21
N SER A 492 -1.58 -16.80 -20.46
CA SER A 492 -1.70 -15.88 -19.31
C SER A 492 -1.02 -16.35 -18.03
N TYR A 493 -0.75 -17.65 -17.91
CA TYR A 493 -0.18 -18.29 -16.73
C TYR A 493 1.28 -18.65 -16.97
N GLU A 494 2.10 -18.52 -15.93
CA GLU A 494 3.46 -19.04 -15.88
C GLU A 494 3.51 -20.12 -14.80
N LEU A 495 3.95 -21.31 -15.18
CA LEU A 495 4.16 -22.44 -14.30
C LEU A 495 5.52 -22.29 -13.62
N ASP A 496 5.50 -22.24 -12.30
CA ASP A 496 6.68 -22.31 -11.48
C ASP A 496 6.65 -23.57 -10.63
N VAL A 497 7.64 -24.43 -10.83
CA VAL A 497 7.84 -25.64 -10.04
C VAL A 497 9.13 -25.57 -9.21
N THR A 498 9.83 -24.43 -9.22
CA THR A 498 11.10 -24.25 -8.51
C THR A 498 10.80 -23.79 -7.09
N PRO A 499 11.14 -24.57 -6.06
CA PRO A 499 10.87 -24.15 -4.70
C PRO A 499 11.79 -23.01 -4.24
N PRO A 500 11.30 -22.09 -3.38
CA PRO A 500 12.15 -21.06 -2.80
C PRO A 500 13.18 -21.68 -1.85
N THR A 501 14.30 -20.98 -1.60
CA THR A 501 15.34 -21.39 -0.66
C THR A 501 15.80 -20.23 0.22
N VAL A 502 16.37 -20.52 1.40
CA VAL A 502 17.01 -19.51 2.24
C VAL A 502 18.41 -19.23 1.71
N THR A 503 18.71 -17.99 1.33
CA THR A 503 20.02 -17.57 0.85
C THR A 503 20.93 -17.10 1.98
N SER A 504 20.39 -16.43 3.00
CA SER A 504 21.17 -16.04 4.19
C SER A 504 20.31 -15.73 5.42
N ILE A 505 20.92 -15.86 6.59
CA ILE A 505 20.43 -15.33 7.87
C ILE A 505 21.61 -14.61 8.54
N THR A 506 21.59 -13.28 8.51
CA THR A 506 22.71 -12.43 8.96
C THR A 506 22.27 -11.52 10.10
N ARG A 507 23.22 -11.09 10.93
CA ARG A 507 22.98 -10.12 12.00
C ARG A 507 22.72 -8.73 11.42
N ALA A 508 21.71 -8.04 11.93
CA ALA A 508 21.41 -6.65 11.57
C ALA A 508 22.04 -5.62 12.52
N ASP A 509 22.42 -6.03 13.74
CA ASP A 509 22.90 -5.16 14.81
C ASP A 509 24.39 -5.42 15.13
N PRO A 510 25.03 -4.50 15.90
CA PRO A 510 26.42 -4.69 16.35
C PRO A 510 26.63 -5.98 17.15
N ASN A 511 27.84 -6.51 17.03
CA ASN A 511 28.28 -7.72 17.72
C ASN A 511 29.76 -7.58 18.15
N PRO A 512 30.12 -7.86 19.41
CA PRO A 512 29.28 -8.32 20.54
C PRO A 512 28.30 -7.23 21.03
N THR A 513 27.35 -7.59 21.89
CA THR A 513 26.29 -6.67 22.34
C THR A 513 25.77 -6.96 23.74
N ASN A 514 25.43 -5.90 24.48
CA ASN A 514 24.66 -5.97 25.72
C ASN A 514 23.19 -5.53 25.56
N ALA A 515 22.73 -5.24 24.34
CA ALA A 515 21.39 -4.71 24.08
C ALA A 515 20.29 -5.69 24.52
N ALA A 516 19.12 -5.17 24.92
CA ALA A 516 17.99 -6.00 25.36
C ALA A 516 17.34 -6.80 24.22
N SER A 517 17.51 -6.34 22.98
CA SER A 517 17.03 -6.98 21.76
C SER A 517 18.05 -6.84 20.63
N VAL A 518 18.01 -7.79 19.71
CA VAL A 518 18.81 -7.83 18.47
C VAL A 518 17.94 -8.36 17.33
N SER A 519 18.35 -8.10 16.09
CA SER A 519 17.61 -8.48 14.89
C SER A 519 18.46 -9.30 13.93
N PHE A 520 17.83 -10.21 13.21
CA PHE A 520 18.43 -10.94 12.08
C PHE A 520 17.72 -10.58 10.79
N THR A 521 18.48 -10.41 9.71
CA THR A 521 17.95 -10.31 8.34
C THR A 521 18.00 -11.69 7.69
N VAL A 522 16.82 -12.22 7.36
CA VAL A 522 16.61 -13.45 6.60
C VAL A 522 16.37 -13.06 5.15
N THR A 523 17.06 -13.73 4.23
CA THR A 523 16.91 -13.51 2.78
C THR A 523 16.61 -14.84 2.10
N PHE A 524 15.63 -14.83 1.20
CA PHE A 524 15.20 -15.96 0.38
C PHE A 524 15.69 -15.79 -1.07
N SER A 525 15.65 -16.85 -1.87
CA SER A 525 15.99 -16.81 -3.32
C SER A 525 14.99 -15.98 -4.12
N GLU A 526 13.77 -15.86 -3.62
CA GLU A 526 12.65 -15.18 -4.26
C GLU A 526 11.62 -14.70 -3.22
N ALA A 527 10.54 -14.11 -3.69
CA ALA A 527 9.48 -13.62 -2.82
C ALA A 527 8.67 -14.76 -2.21
N VAL A 528 8.54 -14.75 -0.88
CA VAL A 528 7.79 -15.76 -0.13
C VAL A 528 6.71 -15.13 0.76
N THR A 529 5.74 -15.94 1.13
CA THR A 529 4.70 -15.64 2.12
C THR A 529 4.71 -16.72 3.21
N GLY A 530 3.92 -16.51 4.28
CA GLY A 530 3.82 -17.47 5.39
C GLY A 530 4.88 -17.34 6.48
N VAL A 531 5.93 -16.53 6.27
CA VAL A 531 7.02 -16.35 7.24
C VAL A 531 6.51 -15.74 8.56
N ASP A 532 6.54 -16.53 9.63
CA ASP A 532 6.13 -16.12 10.97
C ASP A 532 7.09 -16.59 12.07
N SER A 533 6.76 -16.34 13.34
CA SER A 533 7.64 -16.68 14.47
C SER A 533 7.83 -18.18 14.71
N ASN A 534 6.92 -19.03 14.25
CA ASN A 534 6.99 -20.49 14.39
C ASN A 534 8.00 -21.11 13.42
N ASP A 535 8.39 -20.37 12.38
CA ASP A 535 9.42 -20.80 11.42
C ASP A 535 10.83 -20.60 11.95
N PHE A 536 11.00 -20.11 13.18
CA PHE A 536 12.31 -19.83 13.73
C PHE A 536 12.49 -20.47 15.10
N SER A 537 13.72 -20.93 15.34
CA SER A 537 14.18 -21.39 16.64
C SER A 537 15.49 -20.70 17.02
N LEU A 538 15.70 -20.55 18.32
CA LEU A 538 16.91 -19.95 18.86
C LEU A 538 17.84 -21.04 19.40
N ASN A 539 19.14 -20.84 19.21
CA ASN A 539 20.19 -21.71 19.73
C ASN A 539 21.04 -20.95 20.77
N PRO A 540 20.51 -20.65 21.97
CA PRO A 540 21.28 -19.99 23.01
C PRO A 540 22.35 -20.94 23.58
N THR A 541 23.54 -20.41 23.83
CA THR A 541 24.62 -21.13 24.54
C THR A 541 25.14 -20.30 25.72
N GLY A 542 25.91 -20.93 26.61
CA GLY A 542 26.47 -20.27 27.79
C GLY A 542 25.41 -19.97 28.84
N GLY A 543 25.41 -18.74 29.37
CA GLY A 543 24.49 -18.30 30.42
C GLY A 543 23.24 -17.57 29.91
N VAL A 544 23.03 -17.48 28.59
CA VAL A 544 21.86 -16.80 28.02
C VAL A 544 20.58 -17.55 28.41
N SER A 545 19.67 -16.86 29.09
CA SER A 545 18.38 -17.40 29.53
C SER A 545 17.24 -16.42 29.27
N GLY A 546 16.07 -16.93 28.89
CA GLY A 546 14.87 -16.14 28.60
C GLY A 546 14.89 -15.43 27.25
N ALA A 547 15.80 -15.80 26.34
CA ALA A 547 15.79 -15.33 24.96
C ALA A 547 14.62 -15.93 24.17
N GLY A 548 14.05 -15.15 23.25
CA GLY A 548 12.83 -15.50 22.52
C GLY A 548 12.62 -14.61 21.29
N ILE A 549 11.91 -15.15 20.31
CA ILE A 549 11.50 -14.38 19.12
C ILE A 549 10.34 -13.49 19.52
N THR A 550 10.47 -12.19 19.27
CA THR A 550 9.50 -11.17 19.68
C THR A 550 8.71 -10.58 18.52
N GLY A 551 9.20 -10.75 17.29
CA GLY A 551 8.48 -10.33 16.10
C GLY A 551 9.20 -10.73 14.81
N VAL A 552 8.41 -10.87 13.75
CA VAL A 552 8.87 -11.04 12.38
C VAL A 552 8.20 -9.96 11.55
N SER A 553 8.98 -9.23 10.77
CA SER A 553 8.49 -8.16 9.89
C SER A 553 9.25 -8.15 8.58
N GLY A 554 8.57 -7.89 7.47
CA GLY A 554 9.18 -7.92 6.15
C GLY A 554 8.16 -8.31 5.09
N ALA A 555 8.61 -8.37 3.84
CA ALA A 555 7.80 -8.80 2.71
C ALA A 555 8.72 -9.18 1.54
N GLY A 556 8.15 -9.89 0.56
CA GLY A 556 8.92 -10.33 -0.60
C GLY A 556 9.99 -11.34 -0.19
N SER A 557 11.24 -11.10 -0.56
CA SER A 557 12.36 -12.03 -0.31
C SER A 557 13.18 -11.70 0.94
N SER A 558 12.79 -10.69 1.73
CA SER A 558 13.58 -10.26 2.89
C SER A 558 12.72 -9.98 4.12
N TYR A 559 13.13 -10.59 5.23
CA TYR A 559 12.45 -10.50 6.52
C TYR A 559 13.43 -10.17 7.64
N THR A 560 12.97 -9.41 8.62
CA THR A 560 13.68 -9.09 9.86
C THR A 560 13.04 -9.85 11.02
N VAL A 561 13.84 -10.63 11.73
CA VAL A 561 13.42 -11.37 12.94
C VAL A 561 14.01 -10.68 14.16
N THR A 562 13.15 -10.13 15.01
CA THR A 562 13.56 -9.44 16.25
C THR A 562 13.53 -10.40 17.44
N VAL A 563 14.62 -10.45 18.18
CA VAL A 563 14.87 -11.40 19.26
C VAL A 563 15.22 -10.65 20.54
N ASN A 564 14.58 -10.96 21.67
CA ASN A 564 15.05 -10.46 22.97
C ASN A 564 16.25 -11.30 23.42
N THR A 565 17.31 -10.66 23.91
CA THR A 565 18.56 -11.35 24.31
C THR A 565 18.49 -11.97 25.71
N GLY A 566 17.41 -11.72 26.46
CA GLY A 566 17.22 -12.25 27.80
C GLY A 566 18.27 -11.74 28.80
N THR A 567 18.72 -12.65 29.66
CA THR A 567 19.72 -12.38 30.71
C THR A 567 20.94 -13.29 30.57
N GLY A 568 22.08 -12.88 31.15
CA GLY A 568 23.33 -13.64 31.12
C GLY A 568 24.12 -13.45 29.82
N SER A 569 25.38 -13.89 29.83
CA SER A 569 26.30 -13.80 28.69
C SER A 569 26.47 -15.15 27.99
N GLY A 570 26.66 -15.15 26.68
CA GLY A 570 26.80 -16.35 25.85
C GLY A 570 26.60 -16.05 24.37
N THR A 571 26.15 -17.04 23.59
CA THR A 571 25.80 -16.81 22.17
C THR A 571 24.32 -17.01 21.91
N LEU A 572 23.80 -16.33 20.90
CA LEU A 572 22.41 -16.44 20.46
C LEU A 572 22.36 -16.54 18.93
N GLY A 573 22.15 -17.76 18.42
CA GLY A 573 21.96 -18.02 16.99
C GLY A 573 20.49 -18.15 16.61
N LEU A 574 20.17 -17.88 15.35
CA LEU A 574 18.84 -18.08 14.76
C LEU A 574 18.90 -19.21 13.73
N THR A 575 17.98 -20.15 13.81
CA THR A 575 17.77 -21.19 12.80
C THR A 575 16.34 -21.06 12.27
N LEU A 576 16.21 -20.95 10.95
CA LEU A 576 14.92 -21.17 10.29
C LEU A 576 14.63 -22.67 10.31
N VAL A 577 13.44 -23.01 10.80
CA VAL A 577 12.90 -24.36 10.88
C VAL A 577 11.78 -24.47 9.86
N ASP A 578 12.06 -25.19 8.79
CA ASP A 578 11.10 -25.45 7.74
C ASP A 578 10.02 -26.45 8.21
N ASN A 579 8.78 -26.08 7.95
CA ASN A 579 7.55 -26.81 8.27
C ASN A 579 6.56 -26.81 7.09
N ASP A 580 7.04 -26.50 5.87
CA ASP A 580 6.26 -26.32 4.64
C ASP A 580 5.24 -25.15 4.66
N SER A 581 5.25 -24.27 5.68
CA SER A 581 4.32 -23.13 5.76
C SER A 581 4.79 -21.89 4.99
N ILE A 582 6.11 -21.79 4.76
CA ILE A 582 6.70 -20.75 3.91
C ILE A 582 6.58 -21.20 2.45
N VAL A 583 5.88 -20.43 1.64
CA VAL A 583 5.62 -20.73 0.21
C VAL A 583 5.92 -19.52 -0.67
N ASP A 584 6.32 -19.76 -1.93
CA ASP A 584 6.42 -18.70 -2.94
C ASP A 584 5.02 -18.26 -3.47
N VAL A 585 5.01 -17.44 -4.52
CA VAL A 585 3.78 -16.96 -5.16
C VAL A 585 3.03 -18.07 -5.91
N ALA A 586 3.73 -19.08 -6.43
CA ALA A 586 3.15 -20.23 -7.12
C ALA A 586 2.63 -21.29 -6.15
N GLY A 587 2.98 -21.20 -4.86
CA GLY A 587 2.60 -22.13 -3.80
C GLY A 587 3.62 -23.24 -3.57
N ASN A 588 4.85 -23.14 -4.12
CA ASN A 588 5.88 -24.12 -3.80
C ASN A 588 6.42 -23.85 -2.38
N PRO A 589 6.42 -24.86 -1.49
CA PRO A 589 6.96 -24.73 -0.14
C PRO A 589 8.48 -24.62 -0.14
N LEU A 590 9.04 -23.99 0.88
CA LEU A 590 10.48 -23.81 1.06
C LEU A 590 11.26 -25.11 0.90
N ALA A 591 12.22 -25.13 -0.03
CA ALA A 591 13.01 -26.29 -0.42
C ALA A 591 12.20 -27.50 -0.94
N GLY A 592 10.93 -27.29 -1.29
CA GLY A 592 10.00 -28.30 -1.79
C GLY A 592 9.26 -29.02 -0.66
N LEU A 593 8.35 -29.93 -1.00
CA LEU A 593 7.55 -30.62 0.01
C LEU A 593 8.41 -31.49 0.93
N GLY A 594 8.39 -31.21 2.23
CA GLY A 594 8.87 -32.09 3.28
C GLY A 594 9.58 -31.37 4.42
N ALA A 595 8.86 -31.16 5.52
CA ALA A 595 9.36 -30.58 6.77
C ALA A 595 10.86 -30.82 7.08
N GLY A 596 11.60 -29.72 7.16
CA GLY A 596 12.98 -29.65 7.59
C GLY A 596 14.01 -29.76 6.47
N ASN A 597 13.57 -29.98 5.22
CA ASN A 597 14.44 -29.94 4.04
C ASN A 597 14.96 -28.50 3.75
N GLY A 598 14.23 -27.47 4.21
CA GLY A 598 14.58 -26.05 4.08
C GLY A 598 15.28 -25.44 5.29
N ASN A 599 15.60 -26.24 6.33
CA ASN A 599 16.24 -25.74 7.55
C ASN A 599 17.54 -24.98 7.25
N PHE A 600 17.67 -23.77 7.78
CA PHE A 600 18.86 -22.94 7.58
C PHE A 600 19.34 -22.33 8.89
N THR A 601 20.59 -22.60 9.27
CA THR A 601 21.21 -22.03 10.47
C THR A 601 22.02 -20.80 10.11
N GLY A 602 21.66 -19.67 10.73
CA GLY A 602 22.27 -18.37 10.51
C GLY A 602 23.49 -18.06 11.36
N GLU A 603 23.88 -16.79 11.30
CA GLU A 603 24.87 -16.21 12.21
C GLU A 603 24.41 -16.26 13.68
N SER A 604 25.32 -15.98 14.60
CA SER A 604 25.04 -15.86 16.04
C SER A 604 25.57 -14.56 16.61
N TYR A 605 24.81 -13.94 17.51
CA TYR A 605 25.30 -12.86 18.37
C TYR A 605 26.10 -13.42 19.54
N THR A 606 27.13 -12.69 19.95
CA THR A 606 27.79 -12.80 21.25
C THR A 606 27.12 -11.79 22.17
N VAL A 607 26.29 -12.28 23.08
CA VAL A 607 25.58 -11.49 24.07
C VAL A 607 26.43 -11.40 25.32
N ASP A 608 26.71 -10.19 25.79
CA ASP A 608 27.46 -9.99 27.01
C ASP A 608 26.77 -8.99 27.94
N LYS A 609 26.34 -9.46 29.11
CA LYS A 609 25.70 -8.69 30.17
C LYS A 609 26.62 -8.49 31.38
N GLY A 610 27.85 -9.00 31.31
CA GLY A 610 28.83 -8.88 32.38
C GLY A 610 29.45 -7.49 32.38
N ALA A 611 29.48 -6.84 33.53
CA ALA A 611 30.22 -5.59 33.68
C ALA A 611 31.70 -5.91 33.99
N PRO A 612 32.67 -5.25 33.33
CA PRO A 612 34.06 -5.39 33.72
C PRO A 612 34.27 -4.87 35.15
N THR A 613 35.32 -5.34 35.82
CA THR A 613 35.76 -4.86 37.14
C THR A 613 37.26 -4.58 37.14
N VAL A 614 37.73 -3.70 38.02
CA VAL A 614 39.16 -3.53 38.28
C VAL A 614 39.60 -4.67 39.19
N THR A 615 40.52 -5.51 38.73
CA THR A 615 41.05 -6.65 39.51
C THR A 615 42.30 -6.26 40.28
N ALA A 616 43.14 -5.38 39.75
CA ALA A 616 44.34 -4.91 40.43
C ALA A 616 44.82 -3.54 39.93
N ILE A 617 45.42 -2.76 40.82
CA ILE A 617 46.29 -1.64 40.48
C ILE A 617 47.62 -1.87 41.18
N THR A 618 48.66 -2.19 40.41
CA THR A 618 49.99 -2.56 40.91
C THR A 618 51.03 -1.57 40.46
N ARG A 619 52.12 -1.44 41.22
CA ARG A 619 53.27 -0.63 40.84
C ARG A 619 54.08 -1.35 39.78
N ALA A 620 54.47 -0.65 38.72
CA ALA A 620 55.35 -1.17 37.66
C ALA A 620 56.84 -0.81 37.85
N GLY A 621 57.25 -0.35 39.04
CA GLY A 621 58.59 0.16 39.31
C GLY A 621 59.01 0.02 40.78
N PRO A 622 60.27 0.35 41.08
CA PRO A 622 60.84 0.19 42.43
C PRO A 622 60.16 1.10 43.46
N ASN A 623 60.06 0.62 44.70
CA ASN A 623 59.46 1.33 45.82
C ASN A 623 60.29 1.08 47.09
N PRO A 624 60.72 2.11 47.85
CA PRO A 624 60.52 3.56 47.64
C PRO A 624 61.23 4.08 46.38
N THR A 625 60.81 5.26 45.91
CA THR A 625 61.34 5.87 44.67
C THR A 625 61.62 7.37 44.82
N GLY A 626 62.63 7.85 44.09
CA GLY A 626 62.91 9.26 43.85
C GLY A 626 62.79 9.67 42.38
N ALA A 627 62.21 8.81 41.54
CA ALA A 627 62.04 9.07 40.11
C ALA A 627 61.01 10.19 39.87
N ALA A 628 61.22 10.98 38.80
CA ALA A 628 60.33 12.08 38.42
C ALA A 628 58.95 11.60 37.93
N SER A 629 58.85 10.35 37.50
CA SER A 629 57.59 9.68 37.15
C SER A 629 57.61 8.22 37.58
N VAL A 630 56.42 7.68 37.79
CA VAL A 630 56.19 6.27 38.13
C VAL A 630 55.04 5.72 37.29
N ASN A 631 55.00 4.41 37.13
CA ASN A 631 53.96 3.71 36.37
C ASN A 631 53.15 2.81 37.30
N PHE A 632 51.84 2.78 37.07
CA PHE A 632 50.92 1.79 37.62
C PHE A 632 50.40 0.90 36.50
N THR A 633 50.33 -0.40 36.73
CA THR A 633 49.61 -1.35 35.89
C THR A 633 48.22 -1.57 36.47
N VAL A 634 47.21 -1.15 35.73
CA VAL A 634 45.79 -1.37 36.01
C VAL A 634 45.35 -2.60 35.23
N THR A 635 44.79 -3.58 35.92
CA THR A 635 44.28 -4.82 35.34
C THR A 635 42.77 -4.91 35.58
N PHE A 636 42.03 -5.22 34.52
CA PHE A 636 40.59 -5.42 34.52
C PHE A 636 40.26 -6.92 34.45
N SER A 637 39.03 -7.30 34.81
CA SER A 637 38.55 -8.69 34.73
C SER A 637 38.45 -9.20 33.29
N GLU A 638 38.32 -8.28 32.34
CA GLU A 638 38.18 -8.56 30.91
C GLU A 638 38.67 -7.36 30.09
N ALA A 639 38.55 -7.46 28.76
CA ALA A 639 38.95 -6.38 27.87
C ALA A 639 38.03 -5.17 28.05
N VAL A 640 38.61 -3.97 28.09
CA VAL A 640 37.88 -2.71 28.20
C VAL A 640 38.25 -1.75 27.08
N THR A 641 37.44 -0.72 26.91
CA THR A 641 37.56 0.37 25.94
C THR A 641 37.30 1.70 26.64
N GLY A 642 37.70 2.81 26.02
CA GLY A 642 37.47 4.15 26.56
C GLY A 642 38.39 4.56 27.72
N VAL A 643 39.42 3.77 28.05
CA VAL A 643 40.35 4.09 29.15
C VAL A 643 41.21 5.31 28.82
N ASP A 644 41.01 6.40 29.56
CA ASP A 644 41.80 7.62 29.45
C ASP A 644 42.21 8.20 30.82
N SER A 645 42.88 9.36 30.83
CA SER A 645 43.37 9.98 32.07
C SER A 645 42.28 10.45 33.02
N GLY A 646 41.07 10.75 32.52
CA GLY A 646 39.91 11.16 33.29
C GLY A 646 39.28 10.03 34.10
N ASP A 647 39.58 8.78 33.76
CA ASP A 647 39.11 7.59 34.48
C ASP A 647 39.91 7.28 35.75
N PHE A 648 40.89 8.10 36.09
CA PHE A 648 41.75 7.87 37.24
C PHE A 648 41.84 9.09 38.15
N SER A 649 42.07 8.82 39.43
CA SER A 649 42.31 9.84 40.45
C SER A 649 43.55 9.48 41.26
N LEU A 650 44.22 10.50 41.81
CA LEU A 650 45.44 10.33 42.60
C LEU A 650 45.17 10.66 44.06
N THR A 651 45.54 9.74 44.95
CA THR A 651 45.52 9.95 46.40
C THR A 651 46.96 10.13 46.89
N THR A 652 47.21 11.21 47.65
CA THR A 652 48.55 11.53 48.18
C THR A 652 48.53 11.80 49.68
N THR A 653 49.67 11.60 50.33
CA THR A 653 49.88 11.92 51.76
C THR A 653 51.05 12.88 51.97
N ASP A 654 51.15 13.39 53.20
CA ASP A 654 52.26 14.21 53.68
C ASP A 654 52.45 15.50 52.87
N SER A 655 53.67 15.80 52.42
CA SER A 655 54.00 17.04 51.70
C SER A 655 54.02 16.85 50.18
N LEU A 656 53.58 15.70 49.67
CA LEU A 656 53.63 15.39 48.24
C LEU A 656 52.59 16.22 47.48
N SER A 657 53.04 17.04 46.54
CA SER A 657 52.16 17.96 45.78
C SER A 657 52.60 18.12 44.33
N GLY A 658 51.69 18.59 43.47
CA GLY A 658 51.94 18.74 42.03
C GLY A 658 51.98 17.42 41.25
N VAL A 659 51.41 16.35 41.80
CA VAL A 659 51.24 15.07 41.10
C VAL A 659 50.18 15.17 40.01
N GLY A 660 50.31 14.36 38.96
CA GLY A 660 49.40 14.38 37.82
C GLY A 660 49.58 13.15 36.93
N ILE A 661 48.50 12.72 36.29
CA ILE A 661 48.53 11.64 35.30
C ILE A 661 49.04 12.25 33.99
N THR A 662 50.14 11.71 33.48
CA THR A 662 50.82 12.24 32.28
C THR A 662 50.64 11.35 31.05
N GLY A 663 50.11 10.14 31.21
CA GLY A 663 49.80 9.27 30.08
C GLY A 663 49.10 7.98 30.50
N VAL A 664 48.28 7.46 29.60
CA VAL A 664 47.62 6.16 29.70
C VAL A 664 47.94 5.41 28.40
N SER A 665 48.45 4.19 28.52
CA SER A 665 48.80 3.35 27.36
C SER A 665 48.52 1.88 27.65
N GLY A 666 47.96 1.15 26.69
CA GLY A 666 47.61 -0.26 26.85
C GLY A 666 46.43 -0.62 25.96
N SER A 667 46.01 -1.88 26.03
CA SER A 667 44.83 -2.39 25.32
C SER A 667 44.33 -3.67 25.97
N GLY A 668 43.11 -4.09 25.62
CA GLY A 668 42.52 -5.29 26.20
C GLY A 668 42.23 -5.09 27.68
N SER A 669 42.70 -6.00 28.54
CA SER A 669 42.41 -5.98 29.98
C SER A 669 43.50 -5.33 30.84
N SER A 670 44.54 -4.75 30.24
CA SER A 670 45.70 -4.23 30.98
C SER A 670 46.20 -2.90 30.44
N TYR A 671 46.34 -1.92 31.33
CA TYR A 671 46.74 -0.55 31.02
C TYR A 671 47.84 -0.07 31.94
N THR A 672 48.81 0.65 31.38
CA THR A 672 49.85 1.36 32.13
C THR A 672 49.48 2.83 32.25
N VAL A 673 49.39 3.33 33.49
CA VAL A 673 49.15 4.74 33.79
C VAL A 673 50.43 5.36 34.33
N THR A 674 50.95 6.36 33.62
CA THR A 674 52.16 7.10 33.98
C THR A 674 51.77 8.34 34.79
N VAL A 675 52.40 8.53 35.94
CA VAL A 675 52.10 9.60 36.89
C VAL A 675 53.39 10.35 37.23
N ASN A 676 53.40 11.68 37.13
CA ASN A 676 54.52 12.48 37.62
C ASN A 676 54.47 12.57 39.15
N THR A 677 55.63 12.39 39.80
CA THR A 677 55.71 12.34 41.27
C THR A 677 55.74 13.72 41.94
N GLY A 678 55.83 14.80 41.16
CA GLY A 678 55.73 16.17 41.66
C GLY A 678 56.90 16.56 42.58
N THR A 679 56.60 17.24 43.69
CA THR A 679 57.58 17.70 44.68
C THR A 679 57.17 17.31 46.09
N GLY A 680 58.15 17.12 46.99
CA GLY A 680 57.91 16.69 48.37
C GLY A 680 57.93 15.17 48.54
N SER A 681 57.78 14.69 49.78
CA SER A 681 57.79 13.26 50.09
C SER A 681 56.46 12.84 50.69
N GLY A 682 56.03 11.61 50.40
CA GLY A 682 54.74 11.07 50.83
C GLY A 682 54.39 9.81 50.05
N THR A 683 53.17 9.32 50.22
CA THR A 683 52.64 8.22 49.41
C THR A 683 51.86 8.74 48.21
N LEU A 684 51.91 7.99 47.11
CA LEU A 684 51.15 8.22 45.87
C LEU A 684 50.43 6.94 45.49
N ARG A 685 49.09 6.98 45.43
CA ARG A 685 48.25 5.86 44.99
C ARG A 685 47.38 6.31 43.80
N LEU A 686 47.22 5.40 42.84
CA LEU A 686 46.27 5.56 41.74
C LEU A 686 44.97 4.83 42.09
N ASP A 687 43.84 5.52 41.96
CA ASP A 687 42.50 5.02 42.23
C ASP A 687 41.63 5.16 40.97
N VAL A 688 40.64 4.28 40.81
CA VAL A 688 39.59 4.43 39.78
C VAL A 688 38.33 4.96 40.47
N PRO A 689 37.91 6.22 40.22
CA PRO A 689 36.79 6.84 40.90
C PRO A 689 35.46 6.27 40.40
N ALA A 690 34.38 6.54 41.13
CA ALA A 690 33.02 6.15 40.73
C ALA A 690 32.53 6.84 39.44
N THR A 691 33.24 7.87 38.97
CA THR A 691 32.94 8.62 37.75
C THR A 691 33.68 8.10 36.52
N ALA A 692 34.45 7.01 36.63
CA ALA A 692 35.14 6.43 35.47
C ALA A 692 34.13 6.02 34.39
N THR A 693 34.48 6.29 33.14
CA THR A 693 33.63 6.11 31.95
C THR A 693 33.99 4.87 31.14
N ILE A 694 34.89 4.03 31.66
CA ILE A 694 35.37 2.79 31.06
C ILE A 694 34.22 1.81 30.83
N THR A 695 34.17 1.22 29.63
CA THR A 695 33.22 0.16 29.26
C THR A 695 33.93 -1.04 28.64
N ASP A 696 33.32 -2.21 28.60
CA ASP A 696 33.77 -3.32 27.74
C ASP A 696 33.41 -3.06 26.24
N PRO A 697 33.84 -3.92 25.30
CA PRO A 697 33.44 -3.82 23.88
C PRO A 697 31.94 -4.01 23.60
N SER A 698 31.20 -4.58 24.55
CA SER A 698 29.76 -4.84 24.46
C SER A 698 28.91 -3.67 24.99
N GLY A 699 29.55 -2.69 25.62
CA GLY A 699 28.95 -1.47 26.18
C GLY A 699 28.62 -1.53 27.67
N ASN A 700 29.06 -2.57 28.41
CA ASN A 700 28.81 -2.65 29.86
C ASN A 700 29.78 -1.72 30.61
N SER A 701 29.24 -0.83 31.43
CA SER A 701 30.05 0.08 32.26
C SER A 701 30.80 -0.67 33.36
N LEU A 702 32.02 -0.22 33.62
CA LEU A 702 32.86 -0.72 34.71
C LEU A 702 32.11 -0.70 36.06
N SER A 703 32.12 -1.83 36.75
CA SER A 703 31.42 -2.01 38.02
C SER A 703 32.40 -2.13 39.20
N SER A 704 31.85 -2.24 40.42
CA SER A 704 32.63 -2.32 41.67
C SER A 704 33.51 -1.09 41.94
N LEU A 705 33.03 0.08 41.53
CA LEU A 705 33.69 1.37 41.77
C LEU A 705 33.20 2.04 43.07
N PRO A 706 34.02 2.90 43.71
CA PRO A 706 35.40 3.23 43.34
C PRO A 706 36.40 2.13 43.74
N PHE A 707 37.43 1.92 42.94
CA PHE A 707 38.56 1.03 43.29
C PHE A 707 39.66 1.83 43.98
N THR A 708 39.84 1.61 45.29
CA THR A 708 40.75 2.41 46.15
C THR A 708 41.74 1.56 46.96
N THR A 709 41.89 0.28 46.63
CA THR A 709 42.74 -0.68 47.35
C THR A 709 44.04 -1.00 46.60
N GLY A 710 44.42 -0.16 45.63
CA GLY A 710 45.64 -0.30 44.83
C GLY A 710 46.92 -0.12 45.63
N GLU A 711 48.02 -0.59 45.06
CA GLU A 711 49.35 -0.37 45.59
C GLU A 711 49.75 1.12 45.59
N SER A 712 50.56 1.56 46.56
CA SER A 712 51.05 2.95 46.63
C SER A 712 52.57 3.02 46.54
N TYR A 713 53.12 4.00 45.84
CA TYR A 713 54.54 4.35 45.88
C TYR A 713 54.83 5.24 47.10
N LEU A 714 55.94 5.00 47.77
CA LEU A 714 56.55 5.92 48.74
C LEU A 714 57.57 6.78 47.99
N VAL A 715 57.23 8.04 47.75
CA VAL A 715 58.08 9.02 47.06
C VAL A 715 58.98 9.73 48.08
N ARG A 716 60.29 9.78 47.82
CA ARG A 716 61.28 10.49 48.65
C ARG A 716 62.15 11.41 47.80
N SER A 717 61.96 12.73 47.93
CA SER A 717 62.73 13.73 47.16
C SER A 717 64.11 14.07 47.74
N SER A 718 64.48 13.50 48.89
CA SER A 718 65.80 13.71 49.49
C SER A 718 66.34 12.44 50.15
N PHE A 719 67.38 11.85 49.56
CA PHE A 719 68.25 10.95 50.30
C PHE A 719 69.11 11.82 51.20
N VAL A 720 68.78 11.91 52.49
CA VAL A 720 69.77 12.34 53.47
C VAL A 720 70.81 11.22 53.54
N TYR A 721 71.86 11.32 52.71
CA TYR A 721 73.09 10.56 52.94
C TYR A 721 73.65 11.05 54.28
N LEU A 722 73.51 10.25 55.35
CA LEU A 722 74.37 10.44 56.52
C LEU A 722 75.79 10.07 56.06
N PRO A 723 76.77 11.00 56.09
CA PRO A 723 78.14 10.63 55.79
C PRO A 723 78.66 9.74 56.92
N LEU A 724 79.15 8.57 56.55
CA LEU A 724 79.88 7.65 57.41
C LEU A 724 81.14 8.37 57.91
N VAL A 725 81.13 8.87 59.15
CA VAL A 725 82.35 9.36 59.81
C VAL A 725 83.18 8.12 60.18
N VAL A 726 84.14 7.79 59.32
CA VAL A 726 85.25 6.91 59.66
C VAL A 726 86.15 7.65 60.64
N LYS A 727 86.31 7.11 61.85
CA LYS A 727 87.42 7.44 62.74
C LYS A 727 88.18 6.14 62.99
N ALA A 728 89.47 6.14 62.67
CA ALA A 728 90.43 5.08 62.98
C ALA A 728 91.63 5.73 63.69
N PRO A 729 92.44 4.97 64.45
CA PRO A 729 92.10 3.96 65.44
C PRO A 729 91.69 4.56 66.81
#